data_AF-A0A5B9E133-F1
#
_entry.id   AF-A0A5B9E133-F1
#
_cell.length_a   1.000
_cell.length_b   1.000
_cell.length_c   1.000
_cell.angle_alpha   90.00
_cell.angle_beta   90.00
_cell.angle_gamma   90.00
#
_symmetry.space_group_name_H-M   'P 1'
#
loop_
_entity.id
_entity.type
_entity.pdbx_description
1 polymer ?
#
loop_
_entity_poly.entity_id
_entity_poly.type
_entity_poly.pdbx_seq_one_letter_code
_entity_poly.pdbx_strand_id
1 'polypeptide(L)'
;MVNHLRLKLLVAAIGMATGTVATAATTQTLRAQNLGAVPASSLATQLNLGPQMSLAPQSAVAVANGRHVVRQQQMYRGVPVYGRSIAVLQDAQGNALRATGELMQESQPGLLSVVPKLSADRAVAALRAHAHTMLVGGATIENRKTDLFVYPQENGPARLVYRVSYFVNGANPSRPTAIIDANTGEVVKSWNGLTDASANGPGGNQKTGKYNYGTDYAALDVTQSGNTCYLQNANVKTYNLNHGSSGGSVVSFICPTSNTDAINGAYSPVNDAHHFGGVVHDMYQSYTGAPPLNIQLLMKVHYKSNYENAFWDGSAMYFGDGASTFYPLVSLDVTSHEISHGYTEQNSGLEYTGQSGGMNEAYSDIAGEAAEYFDRGSADFLVGADIVKASAGIGQALRYMCNPTQDGGSIDNAADYNSGLDVHYSSGVYNKSFCLLAKTSGWNVKKAFQVYALANKAYWTASSTFNSGACGVESAATDLGYDKNAVIAAFNGVGVTCPGSGGDPGNGGTTELQNNVGVTGVAGGSGADNDYFITVPAGASNLVMSISGGSGDADLYTKFGSAPTTSNYDCRPWKTGNSESCSVASPSAGKYYIKVHGYSSYSGVTVKASYSTGGGSGGGTTDSVSLPTVTSGNWSQTYTETVQAGHTVTFAISGGTGDADLYVRAGAAPTTSAYSCRPYKTGSNESCTFTPSASTTYYIKVRAYQTFSGVTLTETLN
;
A
#
# COMPACT_ATOMS: atom_id res chain seq x y z
N MET A 1 -27.13 -24.16 53.52
CA MET A 1 -28.35 -23.65 54.21
C MET A 1 -28.72 -22.32 53.59
N VAL A 2 -29.93 -22.26 53.01
CA VAL A 2 -30.84 -21.09 52.85
C VAL A 2 -30.29 -19.87 52.10
N ASN A 3 -30.59 -19.72 50.81
CA ASN A 3 -31.69 -18.92 50.23
C ASN A 3 -31.71 -17.43 50.65
N HIS A 4 -31.68 -16.52 49.67
CA HIS A 4 -32.72 -15.49 49.58
C HIS A 4 -32.91 -14.97 48.15
N LEU A 5 -34.07 -15.36 47.61
CA LEU A 5 -34.72 -14.80 46.43
C LEU A 5 -35.30 -13.41 46.71
N ARG A 6 -35.41 -12.66 45.61
CA ARG A 6 -36.23 -11.47 45.34
C ARG A 6 -37.66 -11.54 45.89
N LEU A 7 -38.24 -10.42 46.33
CA LEU A 7 -39.42 -9.78 45.71
C LEU A 7 -39.71 -8.37 46.25
N LYS A 8 -40.62 -7.69 45.54
CA LYS A 8 -40.80 -6.26 45.29
C LYS A 8 -41.89 -5.59 46.16
N LEU A 9 -42.15 -4.30 45.84
CA LEU A 9 -43.37 -3.47 45.97
C LEU A 9 -43.42 -2.53 47.21
N LEU A 10 -43.84 -1.24 47.18
CA LEU A 10 -44.65 -0.44 46.23
C LEU A 10 -44.61 1.09 46.60
N VAL A 11 -44.91 1.97 45.61
CA VAL A 11 -45.40 3.40 45.59
C VAL A 11 -44.59 4.53 46.27
N ALA A 12 -44.18 5.56 45.50
CA ALA A 12 -45.02 6.72 45.20
C ALA A 12 -44.22 7.83 44.49
N ALA A 13 -44.69 8.24 43.31
CA ALA A 13 -44.23 9.42 42.61
C ALA A 13 -44.68 10.69 43.36
N ILE A 14 -43.71 11.56 43.67
CA ILE A 14 -43.96 13.00 43.76
C ILE A 14 -42.96 13.66 42.82
N GLY A 15 -43.49 14.20 41.73
CA GLY A 15 -42.72 14.99 40.80
C GLY A 15 -42.23 16.27 41.47
N MET A 16 -40.92 16.46 41.44
CA MET A 16 -40.35 17.77 41.14
C MET A 16 -39.25 17.52 40.11
N ALA A 17 -39.65 17.57 38.84
CA ALA A 17 -38.72 17.89 37.78
C ALA A 17 -38.28 19.35 38.00
N THR A 18 -37.27 19.58 38.84
CA THR A 18 -36.38 20.71 38.58
C THR A 18 -35.41 20.22 37.52
N GLY A 19 -35.87 20.23 36.27
CA GLY A 19 -34.96 20.21 35.14
C GLY A 19 -34.12 21.48 35.25
N THR A 20 -32.91 21.36 35.79
CA THR A 20 -31.87 22.33 35.47
C THR A 20 -31.54 22.10 34.00
N VAL A 21 -32.25 22.80 33.13
CA VAL A 21 -31.87 22.98 31.74
C VAL A 21 -30.51 23.67 31.80
N ALA A 22 -29.42 22.91 31.68
CA ALA A 22 -28.10 23.47 31.48
C ALA A 22 -28.11 24.08 30.07
N THR A 23 -28.38 25.38 29.98
CA THR A 23 -28.24 26.09 28.71
C THR A 23 -26.76 26.23 28.39
N ALA A 24 -26.35 25.79 27.20
CA ALA A 24 -24.98 25.95 26.73
C ALA A 24 -24.59 27.44 26.68
N ALA A 25 -23.30 27.73 26.81
CA ALA A 25 -22.78 29.08 26.60
C ALA A 25 -22.94 29.45 25.12
N THR A 26 -23.80 30.44 24.82
CA THR A 26 -23.99 30.93 23.45
C THR A 26 -22.87 31.89 23.06
N THR A 27 -22.24 31.63 21.91
CA THR A 27 -21.23 32.53 21.33
C THR A 27 -21.94 33.66 20.57
N GLN A 28 -21.61 34.91 20.90
CA GLN A 28 -22.05 36.10 20.18
C GLN A 28 -20.92 36.57 19.26
N THR A 29 -21.12 36.40 17.95
CA THR A 29 -20.21 36.95 16.93
C THR A 29 -20.63 38.37 16.58
N LEU A 30 -19.74 39.32 16.79
CA LEU A 30 -19.92 40.72 16.39
C LEU A 30 -19.18 40.96 15.07
N ARG A 31 -19.93 41.29 14.01
CA ARG A 31 -19.37 41.68 12.71
C ARG A 31 -19.54 43.17 12.50
N ALA A 32 -18.49 43.94 12.79
CA ALA A 32 -18.44 45.37 12.49
C ALA A 32 -19.68 46.15 12.97
N GLN A 33 -20.19 45.81 14.16
CA GLN A 33 -21.39 46.42 14.72
C GLN A 33 -21.11 47.89 15.02
N ASN A 34 -21.90 48.80 14.42
CA ASN A 34 -21.87 50.21 14.76
C ASN A 34 -22.54 50.42 16.12
N LEU A 35 -21.84 51.12 17.02
CA LEU A 35 -22.22 51.25 18.43
C LEU A 35 -22.74 52.64 18.79
N GLY A 36 -22.76 53.59 17.85
CA GLY A 36 -23.32 54.92 18.08
C GLY A 36 -22.54 55.80 19.06
N ALA A 37 -21.23 55.57 19.20
CA ALA A 37 -20.33 56.30 20.11
C ALA A 37 -20.69 56.15 21.60
N VAL A 38 -20.58 54.92 22.11
CA VAL A 38 -20.82 54.59 23.53
C VAL A 38 -19.50 54.64 24.30
N PRO A 39 -19.43 55.20 25.52
CA PRO A 39 -18.22 55.15 26.34
C PRO A 39 -17.71 53.70 26.49
N ALA A 40 -16.43 53.46 26.23
CA ALA A 40 -15.88 52.10 26.23
C ALA A 40 -16.10 51.35 27.58
N SER A 41 -16.18 52.08 28.69
CA SER A 41 -16.49 51.54 30.02
C SER A 41 -17.89 50.92 30.14
N SER A 42 -18.85 51.38 29.33
CA SER A 42 -20.24 50.89 29.33
C SER A 42 -20.50 49.83 28.26
N LEU A 43 -19.47 49.46 27.49
CA LEU A 43 -19.60 48.58 26.32
C LEU A 43 -20.07 47.17 26.69
N ALA A 44 -19.60 46.61 27.82
CA ALA A 44 -20.02 45.29 28.27
C ALA A 44 -21.53 45.22 28.58
N THR A 45 -22.06 46.28 29.20
CA THR A 45 -23.50 46.44 29.47
C THR A 45 -24.29 46.60 28.17
N GLN A 46 -23.79 47.43 27.26
CA GLN A 46 -24.45 47.67 25.96
C GLN A 46 -24.53 46.40 25.10
N LEU A 47 -23.52 45.53 25.18
CA LEU A 47 -23.47 44.25 24.48
C LEU A 47 -24.23 43.13 25.23
N ASN A 48 -24.81 43.45 26.39
CA ASN A 48 -25.58 42.53 27.24
C ASN A 48 -24.81 41.25 27.61
N LEU A 49 -23.55 41.40 28.03
CA LEU A 49 -22.68 40.25 28.31
C LEU A 49 -23.02 39.50 29.60
N GLY A 50 -23.73 40.15 30.52
CA GLY A 50 -24.09 39.61 31.84
C GLY A 50 -23.33 40.29 32.99
N PRO A 51 -23.86 40.23 34.22
CA PRO A 51 -23.34 40.98 35.36
C PRO A 51 -21.96 40.50 35.86
N GLN A 52 -21.55 39.29 35.49
CA GLN A 52 -20.25 38.73 35.88
C GLN A 52 -19.19 38.91 34.79
N MET A 53 -19.57 39.43 33.61
CA MET A 53 -18.69 39.62 32.47
C MET A 53 -18.20 41.06 32.39
N SER A 54 -16.93 41.24 32.04
CA SER A 54 -16.36 42.56 31.76
C SER A 54 -15.41 42.52 30.57
N LEU A 55 -15.01 43.71 30.10
CA LEU A 55 -14.03 43.88 29.03
C LEU A 55 -12.83 44.63 29.59
N ALA A 56 -11.63 44.07 29.40
CA ALA A 56 -10.38 44.67 29.84
C ALA A 56 -9.49 44.99 28.61
N PRO A 57 -8.92 46.20 28.51
CA PRO A 57 -8.06 46.56 27.40
C PRO A 57 -6.74 45.76 27.47
N GLN A 58 -6.30 45.20 26.34
CA GLN A 58 -5.03 44.48 26.20
C GLN A 58 -3.98 45.26 25.42
N SER A 59 -4.36 45.83 24.28
CA SER A 59 -3.46 46.58 23.40
C SER A 59 -4.23 47.61 22.58
N ALA A 60 -3.55 48.66 22.14
CA ALA A 60 -4.14 49.74 21.34
C ALA A 60 -3.21 50.12 20.17
N VAL A 61 -3.81 50.38 19.01
CA VAL A 61 -3.09 50.83 17.81
C VAL A 61 -3.76 52.11 17.29
N ALA A 62 -2.98 53.16 17.01
CA ALA A 62 -3.50 54.39 16.41
C ALA A 62 -3.89 54.16 14.95
N VAL A 63 -5.00 54.78 14.51
CA VAL A 63 -5.49 54.77 13.13
C VAL A 63 -5.85 56.19 12.69
N ALA A 64 -6.11 56.40 11.40
CA ALA A 64 -6.34 57.72 10.82
C ALA A 64 -7.42 58.54 11.58
N ASN A 65 -7.26 59.86 11.56
CA ASN A 65 -8.15 60.86 12.20
C ASN A 65 -8.18 60.79 13.74
N GLY A 66 -7.04 60.50 14.38
CA GLY A 66 -6.90 60.54 15.84
C GLY A 66 -7.68 59.45 16.57
N ARG A 67 -8.02 58.36 15.88
CA ARG A 67 -8.77 57.22 16.42
C ARG A 67 -7.83 56.11 16.86
N HIS A 68 -8.33 55.20 17.69
CA HIS A 68 -7.58 54.02 18.13
C HIS A 68 -8.39 52.75 17.90
N VAL A 69 -7.74 51.66 17.50
CA VAL A 69 -8.32 50.31 17.62
C VAL A 69 -7.75 49.68 18.88
N VAL A 70 -8.62 49.42 19.85
CA VAL A 70 -8.26 48.82 21.14
C VAL A 70 -8.77 47.38 21.19
N ARG A 71 -7.87 46.42 21.41
CA ARG A 71 -8.22 45.03 21.67
C ARG A 71 -8.69 44.89 23.11
N GLN A 72 -9.93 44.45 23.29
CA GLN A 72 -10.56 44.21 24.58
C GLN A 72 -10.70 42.70 24.80
N GLN A 73 -10.13 42.20 25.88
CA GLN A 73 -10.26 40.82 26.33
C GLN A 73 -11.52 40.67 27.18
N GLN A 74 -12.33 39.65 26.92
CA GLN A 74 -13.46 39.33 27.77
C GLN A 74 -12.99 38.65 29.06
N MET A 75 -13.56 39.06 30.18
CA MET A 75 -13.31 38.52 31.51
C MET A 75 -14.60 38.01 32.13
N TYR A 76 -14.55 36.91 32.90
CA TYR A 76 -15.62 36.44 33.78
C TYR A 76 -15.10 36.46 35.22
N ARG A 77 -15.71 37.27 36.10
CA ARG A 77 -15.25 37.49 37.48
C ARG A 77 -13.75 37.79 37.59
N GLY A 78 -13.21 38.54 36.62
CA GLY A 78 -11.79 38.90 36.56
C GLY A 78 -10.85 37.85 35.97
N VAL A 79 -11.34 36.67 35.54
CA VAL A 79 -10.56 35.65 34.83
C VAL A 79 -10.81 35.76 33.33
N PRO A 80 -9.78 35.75 32.47
CA PRO A 80 -9.97 35.88 31.02
C PRO A 80 -10.73 34.68 30.45
N VAL A 81 -11.63 34.95 29.51
CA VAL A 81 -12.36 33.91 28.76
C VAL A 81 -11.53 33.47 27.55
N TYR A 82 -11.21 32.19 27.47
CA TYR A 82 -10.34 31.63 26.42
C TYR A 82 -10.94 31.84 25.03
N GLY A 83 -10.17 32.45 24.12
CA GLY A 83 -10.58 32.67 22.74
C GLY A 83 -11.67 33.73 22.54
N ARG A 84 -12.01 34.54 23.55
CA ARG A 84 -13.06 35.58 23.47
C ARG A 84 -12.51 36.98 23.67
N SER A 85 -12.59 37.80 22.63
CA SER A 85 -12.08 39.17 22.61
C SER A 85 -12.69 39.94 21.42
N ILE A 86 -12.70 41.26 21.53
CA ILE A 86 -13.18 42.16 20.47
C ILE A 86 -12.14 43.24 20.17
N ALA A 87 -12.06 43.65 18.91
CA ALA A 87 -11.39 44.87 18.51
C ALA A 87 -12.41 46.01 18.45
N VAL A 88 -12.14 47.09 19.20
CA VAL A 88 -13.03 48.24 19.33
C VAL A 88 -12.37 49.46 18.70
N LEU A 89 -12.98 50.02 17.66
CA LEU A 89 -12.60 51.33 17.14
C LEU A 89 -13.14 52.40 18.10
N GLN A 90 -12.25 53.21 18.65
CA GLN A 90 -12.54 54.31 19.56
C GLN A 90 -12.20 55.67 18.93
N ASP A 91 -12.98 56.69 19.26
CA ASP A 91 -12.63 58.08 18.96
C ASP A 91 -11.55 58.63 19.93
N ALA A 92 -11.13 59.88 19.72
CA ALA A 92 -10.13 60.54 20.55
C ALA A 92 -10.58 60.75 22.02
N GLN A 93 -11.88 60.62 22.29
CA GLN A 93 -12.49 60.75 23.60
C GLN A 93 -12.67 59.38 24.30
N GLY A 94 -12.30 58.28 23.63
CA GLY A 94 -12.42 56.92 24.17
C GLY A 94 -13.80 56.28 24.00
N ASN A 95 -14.68 56.85 23.17
CA ASN A 95 -15.98 56.25 22.87
C ASN A 95 -15.85 55.17 21.80
N ALA A 96 -16.44 54.00 22.05
CA ALA A 96 -16.55 52.90 21.11
C ALA A 96 -17.51 53.25 19.96
N LEU A 97 -16.95 53.34 18.76
CA LEU A 97 -17.70 53.60 17.52
C LEU A 97 -18.14 52.30 16.86
N ARG A 98 -17.26 51.29 16.85
CA ARG A 98 -17.46 50.01 16.17
C ARG A 98 -16.75 48.88 16.92
N ALA A 99 -17.37 47.71 17.00
CA ALA A 99 -16.73 46.50 17.53
C ALA A 99 -16.84 45.31 16.57
N THR A 100 -15.78 44.51 16.54
CA THR A 100 -15.71 43.24 15.78
C THR A 100 -14.99 42.18 16.60
N GLY A 101 -15.50 40.96 16.64
CA GLY A 101 -14.87 39.82 17.31
C GLY A 101 -15.89 38.83 17.86
N GLU A 102 -15.44 38.00 18.81
CA GLU A 102 -16.27 36.96 19.43
C GLU A 102 -16.31 37.14 20.95
N LEU A 103 -17.52 37.08 21.49
CA LEU A 103 -17.78 37.12 22.92
C LEU A 103 -18.63 35.91 23.33
N MET A 104 -18.53 35.54 24.59
CA MET A 104 -19.42 34.56 25.22
C MET A 104 -20.51 35.32 25.97
N GLN A 105 -21.78 34.98 25.76
CA GLN A 105 -22.86 35.50 26.59
C GLN A 105 -23.01 34.66 27.86
N GLU A 106 -23.29 35.31 29.00
CA GLU A 106 -23.57 34.62 30.25
C GLU A 106 -24.96 33.97 30.21
N SER A 107 -25.02 32.66 29.94
CA SER A 107 -26.19 31.83 30.25
C SER A 107 -25.96 31.12 31.61
N GLN A 108 -26.87 31.29 32.56
CA GLN A 108 -26.79 30.74 33.93
C GLN A 108 -26.84 29.19 33.94
N PRO A 109 -26.34 28.47 34.99
CA PRO A 109 -25.09 28.60 35.73
C PRO A 109 -24.18 27.37 35.47
N GLY A 110 -23.02 27.56 34.84
CA GLY A 110 -22.05 26.46 34.67
C GLY A 110 -20.87 26.51 35.66
N LEU A 111 -20.36 27.72 35.92
CA LEU A 111 -19.12 27.91 36.67
C LEU A 111 -19.36 28.73 37.95
N LEU A 112 -19.59 28.03 39.06
CA LEU A 112 -19.92 28.59 40.37
C LEU A 112 -18.74 29.33 41.03
N SER A 113 -17.50 28.94 40.70
CA SER A 113 -16.27 29.48 41.27
C SER A 113 -15.20 29.66 40.20
N VAL A 114 -14.46 30.76 40.30
CA VAL A 114 -13.22 31.00 39.52
C VAL A 114 -11.95 30.75 40.34
N VAL A 115 -12.12 30.19 41.55
CA VAL A 115 -11.01 29.75 42.39
C VAL A 115 -10.66 28.31 42.02
N PRO A 116 -9.44 28.04 41.50
CA PRO A 116 -9.04 26.70 41.10
C PRO A 116 -8.80 25.82 42.34
N LYS A 117 -9.27 24.55 42.29
CA LYS A 117 -8.96 23.56 43.35
C LYS A 117 -7.55 22.98 43.24
N LEU A 118 -6.98 22.99 42.03
CA LEU A 118 -5.60 22.59 41.79
C LEU A 118 -4.66 23.78 41.76
N SER A 119 -3.45 23.59 42.28
CA SER A 119 -2.39 24.58 42.09
C SER A 119 -1.83 24.53 40.67
N ALA A 120 -1.22 25.64 40.24
CA ALA A 120 -0.50 25.73 38.97
C ALA A 120 0.58 24.63 38.84
N ASP A 121 1.30 24.31 39.93
CA ASP A 121 2.31 23.24 39.92
C ASP A 121 1.72 21.85 39.71
N ARG A 122 0.53 21.58 40.26
CA ARG A 122 -0.18 20.32 40.01
C ARG A 122 -0.66 20.22 38.56
N ALA A 123 -1.09 21.33 37.95
CA ALA A 123 -1.43 21.36 36.53
C ALA A 123 -0.19 21.13 35.64
N VAL A 124 0.96 21.69 36.01
CA VAL A 124 2.24 21.42 35.33
C VAL A 124 2.66 19.95 35.46
N ALA A 125 2.46 19.36 36.64
CA ALA A 125 2.70 17.93 36.84
C ALA A 125 1.75 17.07 35.98
N ALA A 126 0.48 17.46 35.85
CA ALA A 126 -0.48 16.78 34.97
C ALA A 126 -0.05 16.86 33.48
N LEU A 127 0.43 18.01 33.01
CA LEU A 127 0.98 18.12 31.65
C LEU A 127 2.25 17.26 31.47
N ARG A 128 3.14 17.23 32.46
CA ARG A 128 4.36 16.40 32.41
C ARG A 128 4.03 14.90 32.32
N ALA A 129 3.08 14.45 33.13
CA ALA A 129 2.61 13.06 33.09
C ALA A 129 1.95 12.72 31.74
N HIS A 130 1.16 13.65 31.19
CA HIS A 130 0.47 13.46 29.91
C HIS A 130 1.39 13.53 28.70
N ALA A 131 2.45 14.35 28.73
CA ALA A 131 3.39 14.54 27.62
C ALA A 131 4.46 13.42 27.51
N HIS A 132 4.33 12.32 28.27
CA HIS A 132 5.26 11.18 28.30
C HIS A 132 6.75 11.57 28.25
N THR A 133 7.14 12.60 29.01
CA THR A 133 8.57 12.93 29.14
C THR A 133 9.19 12.00 30.17
N MET A 134 9.61 10.81 29.74
CA MET A 134 10.71 10.12 30.43
C MET A 134 11.93 11.00 30.23
N LEU A 135 12.25 11.77 31.27
CA LEU A 135 13.46 12.56 31.37
C LEU A 135 14.67 11.61 31.33
N VAL A 136 15.10 11.26 30.13
CA VAL A 136 16.41 10.64 29.91
C VAL A 136 17.44 11.74 30.18
N GLY A 137 18.19 11.60 31.27
CA GLY A 137 19.44 12.32 31.56
C GLY A 137 19.52 13.81 31.19
N GLY A 138 19.07 14.70 32.09
CA GLY A 138 19.55 16.09 32.11
C GLY A 138 18.77 17.16 31.32
N ALA A 139 17.58 16.86 30.79
CA ALA A 139 16.75 17.90 30.14
C ALA A 139 16.21 18.93 31.17
N THR A 140 16.42 20.22 30.91
CA THR A 140 15.95 21.33 31.76
C THR A 140 14.57 21.81 31.29
N ILE A 141 13.69 22.14 32.26
CA ILE A 141 12.39 22.75 31.95
C ILE A 141 12.49 24.26 32.20
N GLU A 142 12.21 25.02 31.16
CA GLU A 142 12.36 26.48 31.13
C GLU A 142 11.05 27.14 30.67
N ASN A 143 10.96 28.46 30.83
CA ASN A 143 9.85 29.28 30.29
C ASN A 143 8.45 28.76 30.66
N ARG A 144 8.29 28.24 31.89
CA ARG A 144 7.02 27.74 32.40
C ARG A 144 6.01 28.89 32.45
N LYS A 145 4.87 28.70 31.79
CA LYS A 145 3.70 29.57 31.87
C LYS A 145 2.49 28.76 32.28
N THR A 146 1.67 29.35 33.15
CA THR A 146 0.44 28.74 33.63
C THR A 146 -0.57 29.86 33.84
N ASP A 147 -1.44 30.02 32.85
CA ASP A 147 -2.42 31.09 32.81
C ASP A 147 -3.81 30.49 33.05
N LEU A 148 -4.60 31.10 33.93
CA LEU A 148 -5.95 30.64 34.27
C LEU A 148 -6.97 31.26 33.30
N PHE A 149 -7.86 30.44 32.75
CA PHE A 149 -8.91 30.87 31.84
C PHE A 149 -10.27 30.26 32.20
N VAL A 150 -11.34 30.95 31.80
CA VAL A 150 -12.66 30.34 31.64
C VAL A 150 -12.77 29.80 30.22
N TYR A 151 -12.99 28.50 30.08
CA TYR A 151 -13.04 27.79 28.81
C TYR A 151 -14.49 27.50 28.41
N PRO A 152 -15.02 28.12 27.33
CA PRO A 152 -16.35 27.81 26.82
C PRO A 152 -16.37 26.40 26.24
N GLN A 153 -17.45 25.64 26.50
CA GLN A 153 -17.68 24.32 25.89
C GLN A 153 -18.84 24.40 24.89
N GLU A 154 -18.76 23.68 23.76
CA GLU A 154 -19.78 23.73 22.70
C GLU A 154 -21.14 23.18 23.13
N ASN A 155 -21.17 22.20 24.06
CA ASN A 155 -22.40 21.54 24.52
C ASN A 155 -22.43 21.33 26.04
N GLY A 156 -21.82 22.21 26.83
CA GLY A 156 -21.70 22.02 28.27
C GLY A 156 -21.39 23.30 29.06
N PRO A 157 -21.39 23.23 30.40
CA PRO A 157 -21.01 24.36 31.24
C PRO A 157 -19.55 24.74 31.00
N ALA A 158 -19.25 26.04 31.00
CA ALA A 158 -17.86 26.51 30.91
C ALA A 158 -17.00 25.92 32.04
N ARG A 159 -15.76 25.56 31.72
CA ARG A 159 -14.81 25.01 32.69
C ARG A 159 -13.79 26.07 33.11
N LEU A 160 -13.33 26.00 34.35
CA LEU A 160 -12.14 26.73 34.76
C LEU A 160 -10.92 25.88 34.38
N VAL A 161 -10.00 26.43 33.59
CA VAL A 161 -8.85 25.68 33.06
C VAL A 161 -7.56 26.46 33.24
N TYR A 162 -6.45 25.73 33.38
CA TYR A 162 -5.11 26.25 33.17
C TYR A 162 -4.68 26.01 31.72
N ARG A 163 -4.18 27.05 31.05
CA ARG A 163 -3.30 26.86 29.90
C ARG A 163 -1.88 26.74 30.41
N VAL A 164 -1.35 25.52 30.40
CA VAL A 164 0.02 25.23 30.82
C VAL A 164 0.90 25.11 29.59
N SER A 165 2.05 25.78 29.59
CA SER A 165 3.11 25.52 28.60
C SER A 165 4.48 25.59 29.26
N TYR A 166 5.41 24.74 28.85
CA TYR A 166 6.82 24.88 29.23
C TYR A 166 7.71 24.46 28.08
N PHE A 167 8.94 24.96 28.07
CA PHE A 167 9.97 24.53 27.13
C PHE A 167 10.77 23.40 27.78
N VAL A 168 10.97 22.30 27.04
CA VAL A 168 11.88 21.23 27.41
C VAL A 168 13.16 21.44 26.61
N ASN A 169 14.21 21.88 27.29
CA ASN A 169 15.53 22.06 26.72
C ASN A 169 16.33 20.77 26.92
N GLY A 170 16.68 20.10 25.84
CA GLY A 170 17.36 18.81 25.84
C GLY A 170 17.60 18.32 24.41
N ALA A 171 18.01 17.07 24.25
CA ALA A 171 18.31 16.48 22.94
C ALA A 171 17.15 16.60 21.93
N ASN A 172 15.92 16.75 22.41
CA ASN A 172 14.70 16.90 21.63
C ASN A 172 13.89 18.12 22.12
N PRO A 173 14.20 19.34 21.65
CA PRO A 173 13.50 20.53 22.11
C PRO A 173 12.02 20.44 21.75
N SER A 174 11.17 20.67 22.74
CA SER A 174 9.72 20.70 22.56
C SER A 174 9.11 21.77 23.45
N ARG A 175 7.92 22.23 23.10
CA ARG A 175 7.15 23.14 23.93
C ARG A 175 5.77 22.57 24.24
N PRO A 176 5.67 21.50 25.06
CA PRO A 176 4.38 20.94 25.44
C PRO A 176 3.45 22.02 25.96
N THR A 177 2.25 22.07 25.40
CA THR A 177 1.21 23.03 25.77
C THR A 177 -0.12 22.30 25.91
N ALA A 178 -0.88 22.61 26.96
CA ALA A 178 -2.20 22.02 27.17
C ALA A 178 -3.19 22.96 27.85
N ILE A 179 -4.47 22.70 27.62
CA ILE A 179 -5.60 23.16 28.42
C ILE A 179 -5.93 22.06 29.43
N ILE A 180 -5.88 22.39 30.72
CA ILE A 180 -6.04 21.43 31.83
C ILE A 180 -7.14 21.95 32.74
N ASP A 181 -8.12 21.13 33.07
CA ASP A 181 -9.17 21.48 34.01
C ASP A 181 -8.57 21.84 35.39
N ALA A 182 -8.82 23.06 35.84
CA ALA A 182 -8.20 23.63 37.03
C ALA A 182 -8.76 23.09 38.35
N ASN A 183 -9.76 22.20 38.29
CA ASN A 183 -10.36 21.56 39.45
C ASN A 183 -10.01 20.07 39.54
N THR A 184 -9.90 19.39 38.40
CA THR A 184 -9.73 17.93 38.33
C THR A 184 -8.35 17.52 37.83
N GLY A 185 -7.68 18.35 37.04
CA GLY A 185 -6.38 18.04 36.44
C GLY A 185 -6.49 17.27 35.13
N GLU A 186 -7.72 17.05 34.65
CA GLU A 186 -8.00 16.48 33.35
C GLU A 186 -7.36 17.33 32.24
N VAL A 187 -6.58 16.72 31.36
CA VAL A 187 -6.05 17.39 30.17
C VAL A 187 -7.16 17.45 29.12
N VAL A 188 -7.77 18.62 28.96
CA VAL A 188 -8.88 18.88 28.05
C VAL A 188 -8.42 18.95 26.58
N LYS A 189 -7.21 19.48 26.34
CA LYS A 189 -6.59 19.58 25.02
C LYS A 189 -5.08 19.72 25.17
N SER A 190 -4.26 19.08 24.32
CA SER A 190 -2.80 19.23 24.32
C SER A 190 -2.23 19.39 22.89
N TRP A 191 -1.08 20.04 22.76
CA TRP A 191 -0.33 20.25 21.50
C TRP A 191 1.14 20.62 21.79
N ASN A 192 2.00 20.58 20.76
CA ASN A 192 3.36 21.14 20.84
C ASN A 192 3.34 22.60 20.38
N GLY A 193 3.86 23.51 21.20
CA GLY A 193 3.84 24.95 20.99
C GLY A 193 5.05 25.52 20.26
N LEU A 194 5.89 24.67 19.65
CA LEU A 194 6.81 25.05 18.59
C LEU A 194 6.01 25.20 17.29
N THR A 195 6.29 26.24 16.52
CA THR A 195 5.60 26.53 15.26
C THR A 195 6.34 25.91 14.10
N ASP A 196 5.61 25.31 13.16
CA ASP A 196 6.13 24.87 11.87
C ASP A 196 6.68 26.09 11.09
N ALA A 197 7.82 25.90 10.44
CA ALA A 197 8.56 26.89 9.69
C ALA A 197 9.18 26.24 8.46
N SER A 198 9.65 27.05 7.52
CA SER A 198 10.32 26.56 6.32
C SER A 198 11.76 27.03 6.29
N ALA A 199 12.66 26.15 5.84
CA ALA A 199 14.07 26.45 5.65
C ALA A 199 14.53 26.09 4.23
N ASN A 200 15.59 26.77 3.80
CA ASN A 200 16.23 26.57 2.51
C ASN A 200 17.59 25.89 2.71
N GLY A 201 18.15 25.31 1.67
CA GLY A 201 19.47 24.70 1.75
C GLY A 201 19.82 23.91 0.50
N PRO A 202 21.10 23.59 0.27
CA PRO A 202 21.48 22.75 -0.84
C PRO A 202 21.11 21.28 -0.57
N GLY A 203 21.09 20.48 -1.63
CA GLY A 203 21.02 19.03 -1.60
C GLY A 203 21.76 18.44 -2.81
N GLY A 204 21.81 17.12 -2.87
CA GLY A 204 22.45 16.35 -3.93
C GLY A 204 23.96 16.20 -3.75
N ASN A 205 24.63 15.71 -4.80
CA ASN A 205 26.06 15.45 -4.81
C ASN A 205 26.69 15.72 -6.19
N GLN A 206 27.99 15.45 -6.32
CA GLN A 206 28.75 15.66 -7.56
C GLN A 206 28.23 14.84 -8.76
N LYS A 207 27.53 13.73 -8.54
CA LYS A 207 26.90 12.92 -9.60
C LYS A 207 25.51 13.45 -9.96
N THR A 208 24.64 13.66 -8.97
CA THR A 208 23.27 14.15 -9.20
C THR A 208 23.23 15.62 -9.64
N GLY A 209 24.32 16.36 -9.38
CA GLY A 209 24.32 17.81 -9.45
C GLY A 209 23.75 18.44 -8.17
N LYS A 210 24.08 19.72 -7.97
CA LYS A 210 23.56 20.51 -6.86
C LYS A 210 22.15 21.00 -7.17
N TYR A 211 21.25 20.84 -6.23
CA TYR A 211 19.95 21.51 -6.21
C TYR A 211 19.76 22.20 -4.85
N ASN A 212 18.72 23.03 -4.72
CA ASN A 212 18.41 23.74 -3.48
C ASN A 212 16.93 23.62 -3.11
N TYR A 213 16.69 23.21 -1.87
CA TYR A 213 15.38 23.26 -1.23
C TYR A 213 14.97 24.71 -0.99
N GLY A 214 13.71 25.02 -1.32
CA GLY A 214 13.15 26.38 -1.32
C GLY A 214 13.26 27.11 -2.66
N THR A 215 13.95 26.55 -3.65
CA THR A 215 13.97 27.08 -5.03
C THR A 215 13.74 26.00 -6.08
N ASP A 216 14.57 24.97 -6.11
CA ASP A 216 14.51 23.88 -7.09
C ASP A 216 13.52 22.81 -6.63
N TYR A 217 13.49 22.56 -5.32
CA TYR A 217 12.54 21.69 -4.63
C TYR A 217 11.79 22.45 -3.54
N ALA A 218 10.75 21.82 -2.96
CA ALA A 218 10.03 22.37 -1.81
C ALA A 218 11.00 22.73 -0.67
N ALA A 219 10.66 23.77 0.09
CA ALA A 219 11.45 24.14 1.26
C ALA A 219 11.41 23.01 2.32
N LEU A 220 12.46 22.93 3.13
CA LEU A 220 12.55 21.98 4.24
C LEU A 220 11.51 22.34 5.30
N ASP A 221 10.68 21.37 5.69
CA ASP A 221 9.68 21.52 6.75
C ASP A 221 10.31 21.34 8.14
N VAL A 222 10.48 22.44 8.86
CA VAL A 222 11.27 22.51 10.09
C VAL A 222 10.46 23.07 11.25
N THR A 223 10.95 22.91 12.47
CA THR A 223 10.43 23.67 13.62
C THR A 223 11.37 24.82 13.94
N GLN A 224 10.81 25.95 14.38
CA GLN A 224 11.57 27.15 14.72
C GLN A 224 11.41 27.55 16.20
N SER A 225 12.52 27.92 16.83
CA SER A 225 12.57 28.55 18.16
C SER A 225 13.47 29.78 18.10
N GLY A 226 12.88 30.97 18.25
CA GLY A 226 13.60 32.23 18.02
C GLY A 226 14.11 32.30 16.58
N ASN A 227 15.42 32.49 16.41
CA ASN A 227 16.07 32.48 15.08
C ASN A 227 16.70 31.13 14.73
N THR A 228 16.52 30.11 15.57
CA THR A 228 17.08 28.77 15.36
C THR A 228 16.03 27.85 14.78
N CYS A 229 16.35 27.24 13.64
CA CYS A 229 15.58 26.20 12.98
C CYS A 229 16.15 24.84 13.34
N TYR A 230 15.29 23.83 13.39
CA TYR A 230 15.65 22.43 13.66
C TYR A 230 15.08 21.55 12.55
N LEU A 231 15.90 20.66 11.97
CA LEU A 231 15.43 19.64 11.00
C LEU A 231 14.59 18.57 11.72
N GLN A 232 13.41 18.97 12.15
CA GLN A 232 12.38 18.13 12.76
C GLN A 232 11.01 18.74 12.44
N ASN A 233 10.03 17.87 12.20
CA ASN A 233 8.61 18.19 12.12
C ASN A 233 7.82 17.07 12.82
N ALA A 234 6.51 16.94 12.57
CA ALA A 234 5.69 15.91 13.20
C ALA A 234 6.11 14.48 12.82
N ASN A 235 6.64 14.29 11.61
CA ASN A 235 6.83 12.98 10.98
C ASN A 235 8.31 12.57 10.90
N VAL A 236 9.21 13.54 10.75
CA VAL A 236 10.64 13.29 10.49
C VAL A 236 11.51 14.09 11.44
N LYS A 237 12.62 13.48 11.84
CA LYS A 237 13.63 14.10 12.68
C LYS A 237 15.04 13.68 12.26
N THR A 238 15.87 14.67 11.94
CA THR A 238 17.22 14.41 11.42
C THR A 238 18.29 14.76 12.45
N TYR A 239 19.14 13.79 12.74
CA TYR A 239 20.29 13.89 13.62
C TYR A 239 21.58 13.92 12.81
N ASN A 240 22.49 14.80 13.23
CA ASN A 240 23.89 14.71 12.85
C ASN A 240 24.62 13.91 13.94
N LEU A 241 25.16 12.75 13.58
CA LEU A 241 25.94 11.91 14.48
C LEU A 241 27.40 12.34 14.60
N ASN A 242 27.86 13.25 13.75
CA ASN A 242 29.21 13.81 13.73
C ASN A 242 30.29 12.72 13.75
N HIS A 243 30.15 11.72 12.88
CA HIS A 243 31.00 10.54 12.76
C HIS A 243 31.02 9.61 13.99
N GLY A 244 30.08 9.78 14.91
CA GLY A 244 29.83 8.85 16.01
C GLY A 244 29.08 7.59 15.58
N SER A 245 29.11 6.56 16.43
CA SER A 245 28.27 5.36 16.30
C SER A 245 27.02 5.38 17.18
N SER A 246 26.90 6.38 18.05
CA SER A 246 25.76 6.60 18.96
C SER A 246 25.73 8.08 19.38
N GLY A 247 24.64 8.52 20.01
CA GLY A 247 24.45 9.92 20.39
C GLY A 247 23.96 10.78 19.22
N GLY A 248 24.65 11.90 18.97
CA GLY A 248 24.25 12.91 18.01
C GLY A 248 23.24 13.92 18.56
N SER A 249 22.97 14.96 17.78
CA SER A 249 21.99 15.99 18.08
C SER A 249 21.13 16.27 16.86
N VAL A 250 19.87 16.68 17.11
CA VAL A 250 19.00 17.19 16.05
C VAL A 250 19.70 18.33 15.35
N VAL A 251 19.74 18.27 14.02
CA VAL A 251 20.40 19.31 13.23
C VAL A 251 19.68 20.63 13.49
N SER A 252 20.47 21.63 13.90
CA SER A 252 19.97 22.97 14.16
C SER A 252 20.87 24.01 13.51
N PHE A 253 20.28 25.08 13.03
CA PHE A 253 20.95 26.15 12.29
C PHE A 253 20.22 27.47 12.48
N ILE A 254 20.87 28.58 12.15
CA ILE A 254 20.20 29.88 12.14
C ILE A 254 19.34 29.96 10.88
N CYS A 255 18.04 30.15 11.05
CA CYS A 255 17.10 30.28 9.94
C CYS A 255 17.53 31.45 9.02
N PRO A 256 17.24 31.38 7.71
CA PRO A 256 16.44 30.35 7.05
C PRO A 256 17.28 29.24 6.39
N THR A 257 18.61 29.28 6.44
CA THR A 257 19.44 28.44 5.55
C THR A 257 20.26 27.39 6.29
N SER A 258 20.10 26.12 5.92
CA SER A 258 20.93 24.99 6.34
C SER A 258 21.95 24.66 5.25
N ASN A 259 23.26 24.78 5.51
CA ASN A 259 24.29 24.62 4.45
C ASN A 259 25.72 24.26 4.93
N THR A 260 25.86 23.63 6.10
CA THR A 260 27.18 23.49 6.76
C THR A 260 27.78 22.08 6.77
N ASP A 261 27.15 21.10 6.13
CA ASP A 261 27.48 19.66 6.27
C ASP A 261 27.90 18.99 4.96
N ALA A 262 28.38 19.77 3.98
CA ALA A 262 28.92 19.21 2.73
C ALA A 262 30.10 18.26 3.02
N ILE A 263 30.03 17.04 2.50
CA ILE A 263 31.04 16.00 2.75
C ILE A 263 31.10 14.98 1.62
N ASN A 264 32.32 14.48 1.35
CA ASN A 264 32.58 13.40 0.39
C ASN A 264 31.93 13.60 -1.00
N GLY A 265 31.75 14.86 -1.43
CA GLY A 265 31.13 15.23 -2.71
C GLY A 265 29.63 15.48 -2.66
N ALA A 266 28.94 15.26 -1.54
CA ALA A 266 27.58 15.72 -1.31
C ALA A 266 27.54 17.17 -0.78
N TYR A 267 26.45 17.89 -1.07
CA TYR A 267 26.29 19.28 -0.67
C TYR A 267 25.63 19.46 0.70
N SER A 268 24.69 18.58 1.09
CA SER A 268 24.12 18.52 2.44
C SER A 268 23.34 17.22 2.67
N PRO A 269 24.00 16.14 3.11
CA PRO A 269 23.32 14.88 3.44
C PRO A 269 22.20 15.03 4.49
N VAL A 270 22.30 15.97 5.43
CA VAL A 270 21.24 16.16 6.45
C VAL A 270 19.98 16.78 5.87
N ASN A 271 20.11 17.71 4.92
CA ASN A 271 18.95 18.30 4.24
C ASN A 271 18.24 17.24 3.40
N ASP A 272 19.01 16.46 2.63
CA ASP A 272 18.49 15.36 1.81
C ASP A 272 17.77 14.33 2.67
N ALA A 273 18.37 13.88 3.77
CA ALA A 273 17.74 12.89 4.65
C ALA A 273 16.43 13.42 5.26
N HIS A 274 16.39 14.71 5.61
CA HIS A 274 15.20 15.33 6.18
C HIS A 274 14.06 15.42 5.17
N HIS A 275 14.36 15.90 3.95
CA HIS A 275 13.39 16.01 2.89
C HIS A 275 12.89 14.63 2.43
N PHE A 276 13.80 13.71 2.13
CA PHE A 276 13.47 12.37 1.65
C PHE A 276 12.66 11.56 2.67
N GLY A 277 12.95 11.70 3.97
CA GLY A 277 12.10 11.10 5.00
C GLY A 277 10.65 11.60 4.92
N GLY A 278 10.44 12.88 4.59
CA GLY A 278 9.10 13.46 4.40
C GLY A 278 8.42 12.94 3.15
N VAL A 279 9.15 12.88 2.04
CA VAL A 279 8.66 12.29 0.77
C VAL A 279 8.21 10.85 0.96
N VAL A 280 9.01 10.02 1.63
CA VAL A 280 8.67 8.61 1.90
C VAL A 280 7.45 8.50 2.80
N HIS A 281 7.37 9.31 3.85
CA HIS A 281 6.19 9.36 4.71
C HIS A 281 4.91 9.67 3.91
N ASP A 282 4.96 10.71 3.07
CA ASP A 282 3.81 11.16 2.29
C ASP A 282 3.44 10.18 1.17
N MET A 283 4.43 9.52 0.55
CA MET A 283 4.21 8.43 -0.40
C MET A 283 3.42 7.30 0.25
N TYR A 284 3.86 6.80 1.41
CA TYR A 284 3.16 5.72 2.11
C TYR A 284 1.74 6.13 2.51
N GLN A 285 1.57 7.35 3.04
CA GLN A 285 0.25 7.89 3.37
C GLN A 285 -0.67 7.97 2.15
N SER A 286 -0.14 8.40 1.00
CA SER A 286 -0.87 8.54 -0.26
C SER A 286 -1.20 7.20 -0.93
N TYR A 287 -0.26 6.25 -0.90
CA TYR A 287 -0.38 5.00 -1.65
C TYR A 287 -1.05 3.89 -0.83
N THR A 288 -0.86 3.89 0.50
CA THR A 288 -1.34 2.83 1.41
C THR A 288 -2.40 3.29 2.41
N GLY A 289 -2.61 4.61 2.54
CA GLY A 289 -3.56 5.21 3.49
C GLY A 289 -3.04 5.33 4.92
N ALA A 290 -1.77 5.00 5.19
CA ALA A 290 -1.14 5.06 6.50
C ALA A 290 0.35 5.45 6.39
N PRO A 291 0.96 6.00 7.46
CA PRO A 291 2.40 6.27 7.47
C PRO A 291 3.21 4.96 7.40
N PRO A 292 4.49 5.04 6.97
CA PRO A 292 5.34 3.87 6.85
C PRO A 292 5.63 3.22 8.20
N LEU A 293 5.71 3.98 9.28
CA LEU A 293 5.96 3.48 10.63
C LEU A 293 5.00 4.14 11.63
N ASN A 294 4.68 3.44 12.71
CA ASN A 294 3.90 4.01 13.83
C ASN A 294 4.75 4.87 14.80
N ILE A 295 5.88 5.39 14.31
CA ILE A 295 6.82 6.23 15.04
C ILE A 295 7.27 7.39 14.16
N GLN A 296 7.83 8.42 14.77
CA GLN A 296 8.53 9.47 14.03
C GLN A 296 9.78 8.87 13.36
N LEU A 297 9.99 9.19 12.08
CA LEU A 297 11.16 8.76 11.30
C LEU A 297 12.42 9.44 11.84
N LEU A 298 13.35 8.66 12.38
CA LEU A 298 14.61 9.16 12.90
C LEU A 298 15.73 8.93 11.89
N MET A 299 16.14 10.00 11.22
CA MET A 299 17.22 9.99 10.22
C MET A 299 18.55 10.28 10.91
N LYS A 300 19.49 9.34 10.95
CA LYS A 300 20.79 9.50 11.59
C LYS A 300 21.91 9.54 10.56
N VAL A 301 22.39 10.74 10.28
CA VAL A 301 23.34 11.01 9.21
C VAL A 301 24.74 11.25 9.77
N HIS A 302 25.76 11.08 8.92
CA HIS A 302 27.18 11.13 9.28
C HIS A 302 27.56 10.03 10.28
N TYR A 303 27.05 8.82 10.06
CA TYR A 303 27.35 7.67 10.89
C TYR A 303 28.77 7.15 10.63
N LYS A 304 29.59 7.09 11.68
CA LYS A 304 31.00 6.69 11.63
C LYS A 304 31.82 7.49 10.58
N SER A 305 33.07 7.09 10.37
CA SER A 305 33.95 7.68 9.34
C SER A 305 34.11 6.68 8.20
N ASN A 306 34.04 7.15 6.95
CA ASN A 306 34.23 6.33 5.74
C ASN A 306 33.35 5.06 5.73
N TYR A 307 32.14 5.15 6.28
CA TYR A 307 31.23 4.01 6.38
C TYR A 307 30.42 3.90 5.08
N GLU A 308 30.65 2.84 4.34
CA GLU A 308 30.04 2.58 3.03
C GLU A 308 28.78 1.72 3.16
N ASN A 309 27.89 2.07 4.10
CA ASN A 309 26.64 1.37 4.28
C ASN A 309 25.56 2.28 4.91
N ALA A 310 24.30 1.88 4.70
CA ALA A 310 23.13 2.40 5.40
C ALA A 310 22.40 1.20 6.04
N PHE A 311 21.63 1.46 7.10
CA PHE A 311 20.84 0.39 7.74
C PHE A 311 19.72 0.94 8.62
N TRP A 312 18.67 0.14 8.76
CA TRP A 312 17.65 0.21 9.79
C TRP A 312 18.06 -0.59 11.04
N ASP A 313 17.84 -0.05 12.25
CA ASP A 313 18.17 -0.74 13.53
C ASP A 313 16.96 -1.21 14.35
N GLY A 314 15.75 -1.15 13.80
CA GLY A 314 14.50 -1.36 14.55
C GLY A 314 13.90 -0.08 15.14
N SER A 315 14.58 1.06 15.06
CA SER A 315 14.09 2.34 15.61
C SER A 315 14.52 3.60 14.82
N ALA A 316 15.62 3.55 14.08
CA ALA A 316 16.15 4.65 13.30
C ALA A 316 16.89 4.15 12.04
N MET A 317 17.00 5.04 11.05
CA MET A 317 17.78 4.81 9.83
C MET A 317 19.14 5.49 9.97
N TYR A 318 20.22 4.78 9.65
CA TYR A 318 21.60 5.26 9.76
C TYR A 318 22.22 5.35 8.37
N PHE A 319 22.90 6.47 8.10
CA PHE A 319 23.52 6.72 6.82
C PHE A 319 24.99 7.08 7.01
N GLY A 320 25.87 6.26 6.44
CA GLY A 320 27.29 6.55 6.36
C GLY A 320 27.61 7.59 5.29
N ASP A 321 28.77 8.24 5.45
CA ASP A 321 29.24 9.27 4.52
C ASP A 321 29.86 8.70 3.23
N GLY A 322 29.93 7.37 3.09
CA GLY A 322 30.63 6.72 1.99
C GLY A 322 32.14 6.96 2.02
N ALA A 323 32.87 6.39 1.06
CA ALA A 323 34.30 6.57 0.92
C ALA A 323 34.71 6.54 -0.56
N SER A 324 35.35 5.46 -1.02
CA SER A 324 35.82 5.31 -2.41
C SER A 324 34.71 4.87 -3.36
N THR A 325 33.74 4.11 -2.87
CA THR A 325 32.70 3.47 -3.67
C THR A 325 31.47 4.37 -3.77
N PHE A 326 31.06 4.94 -2.63
CA PHE A 326 29.84 5.74 -2.54
C PHE A 326 30.12 7.18 -2.11
N TYR A 327 29.24 8.08 -2.57
CA TYR A 327 28.91 9.33 -1.87
C TYR A 327 28.23 9.00 -0.52
N PRO A 328 27.91 9.99 0.34
CA PRO A 328 27.03 9.75 1.47
C PRO A 328 25.76 9.02 1.03
N LEU A 329 25.38 7.97 1.75
CA LEU A 329 24.35 7.01 1.33
C LEU A 329 22.93 7.56 1.55
N VAL A 330 22.75 8.86 1.34
CA VAL A 330 21.48 9.57 1.46
C VAL A 330 20.99 9.92 0.05
N SER A 331 20.35 8.96 -0.60
CA SER A 331 19.51 9.16 -1.77
C SER A 331 18.05 8.83 -1.44
N LEU A 332 17.11 9.26 -2.28
CA LEU A 332 15.69 9.05 -2.04
C LEU A 332 15.34 7.56 -2.00
N ASP A 333 15.89 6.79 -2.95
CA ASP A 333 15.69 5.35 -3.04
C ASP A 333 16.27 4.60 -1.83
N VAL A 334 17.51 4.87 -1.41
CA VAL A 334 18.15 4.28 -0.23
C VAL A 334 17.43 4.71 1.05
N THR A 335 17.01 5.97 1.14
CA THR A 335 16.22 6.45 2.29
C THR A 335 14.91 5.67 2.41
N SER A 336 14.19 5.49 1.30
CA SER A 336 12.95 4.72 1.27
C SER A 336 13.18 3.24 1.56
N HIS A 337 14.29 2.68 1.05
CA HIS A 337 14.71 1.30 1.30
C HIS A 337 14.86 1.04 2.81
N GLU A 338 15.63 1.87 3.51
CA GLU A 338 15.84 1.69 4.96
C GLU A 338 14.55 1.86 5.78
N ILE A 339 13.71 2.84 5.44
CA ILE A 339 12.40 3.02 6.10
C ILE A 339 11.49 1.80 5.87
N SER A 340 11.60 1.18 4.70
CA SER A 340 10.74 0.07 4.27
C SER A 340 11.12 -1.27 4.88
N HIS A 341 12.35 -1.43 5.38
CA HIS A 341 12.66 -2.52 6.31
C HIS A 341 11.82 -2.42 7.58
N GLY A 342 11.70 -1.23 8.17
CA GLY A 342 10.82 -1.02 9.32
C GLY A 342 9.34 -1.27 8.99
N TYR A 343 8.89 -0.90 7.79
CA TYR A 343 7.53 -1.22 7.34
C TYR A 343 7.31 -2.74 7.26
N THR A 344 8.28 -3.48 6.73
CA THR A 344 8.23 -4.94 6.66
C THR A 344 8.23 -5.57 8.05
N GLU A 345 9.07 -5.08 8.96
CA GLU A 345 9.20 -5.56 10.34
C GLU A 345 7.88 -5.46 11.12
N GLN A 346 7.14 -4.34 11.01
CA GLN A 346 5.88 -4.15 11.73
C GLN A 346 4.67 -4.85 11.06
N ASN A 347 4.82 -5.37 9.83
CA ASN A 347 3.75 -6.00 9.06
C ASN A 347 4.01 -7.51 8.88
N SER A 348 4.47 -7.94 7.70
CA SER A 348 4.71 -9.37 7.42
C SER A 348 5.79 -9.99 8.29
N GLY A 349 6.73 -9.19 8.77
CA GLY A 349 7.87 -9.64 9.57
C GLY A 349 8.79 -10.59 8.80
N LEU A 350 8.92 -10.45 7.47
CA LEU A 350 9.78 -11.30 6.64
C LEU A 350 11.16 -11.46 7.26
N GLU A 351 11.53 -12.70 7.57
CA GLU A 351 12.83 -13.03 8.15
C GLU A 351 13.93 -12.68 7.16
N TYR A 352 14.99 -12.04 7.66
CA TYR A 352 16.12 -11.57 6.85
C TYR A 352 17.10 -12.71 6.50
N THR A 353 16.57 -13.80 5.95
CA THR A 353 17.31 -14.98 5.54
C THR A 353 16.59 -15.71 4.41
N GLY A 354 17.33 -16.46 3.60
CA GLY A 354 16.75 -17.26 2.53
C GLY A 354 15.88 -16.46 1.55
N GLN A 355 14.78 -17.05 1.08
CA GLN A 355 13.87 -16.40 0.13
C GLN A 355 13.09 -15.24 0.76
N SER A 356 12.66 -15.37 2.02
CA SER A 356 11.98 -14.29 2.74
C SER A 356 12.89 -13.06 2.89
N GLY A 357 14.19 -13.28 3.10
CA GLY A 357 15.18 -12.21 3.16
C GLY A 357 15.37 -11.53 1.80
N GLY A 358 15.44 -12.31 0.71
CA GLY A 358 15.42 -11.76 -0.64
C GLY A 358 14.17 -10.94 -0.95
N MET A 359 12.99 -11.39 -0.50
CA MET A 359 11.74 -10.64 -0.62
C MET A 359 11.74 -9.37 0.23
N ASN A 360 12.34 -9.40 1.42
CA ASN A 360 12.49 -8.25 2.31
C ASN A 360 13.34 -7.15 1.63
N GLU A 361 14.53 -7.52 1.15
CA GLU A 361 15.40 -6.65 0.34
C GLU A 361 14.70 -6.09 -0.90
N ALA A 362 14.02 -6.97 -1.66
CA ALA A 362 13.33 -6.54 -2.86
C ALA A 362 12.17 -5.58 -2.57
N TYR A 363 11.42 -5.80 -1.49
CA TYR A 363 10.36 -4.86 -1.08
C TYR A 363 10.94 -3.47 -0.77
N SER A 364 12.09 -3.41 -0.09
CA SER A 364 12.77 -2.15 0.20
C SER A 364 13.28 -1.46 -1.08
N ASP A 365 13.83 -2.19 -2.05
CA ASP A 365 14.18 -1.65 -3.38
C ASP A 365 12.95 -1.12 -4.15
N ILE A 366 11.86 -1.90 -4.14
CA ILE A 366 10.56 -1.53 -4.74
C ILE A 366 10.03 -0.23 -4.14
N ALA A 367 10.16 -0.05 -2.82
CA ALA A 367 9.77 1.19 -2.15
C ALA A 367 10.68 2.37 -2.52
N GLY A 368 11.96 2.11 -2.81
CA GLY A 368 12.89 3.08 -3.39
C GLY A 368 12.37 3.68 -4.68
N GLU A 369 12.11 2.82 -5.67
CA GLU A 369 11.56 3.25 -6.97
C GLU A 369 10.18 3.91 -6.85
N ALA A 370 9.35 3.43 -5.93
CA ALA A 370 8.05 4.04 -5.68
C ALA A 370 8.17 5.47 -5.14
N ALA A 371 9.19 5.74 -4.31
CA ALA A 371 9.47 7.05 -3.77
C ALA A 371 9.99 8.00 -4.85
N GLU A 372 10.91 7.54 -5.71
CA GLU A 372 11.34 8.31 -6.88
C GLU A 372 10.18 8.64 -7.82
N TYR A 373 9.32 7.66 -8.10
CA TYR A 373 8.13 7.90 -8.93
C TYR A 373 7.16 8.89 -8.29
N PHE A 374 7.00 8.86 -6.97
CA PHE A 374 6.14 9.79 -6.24
C PHE A 374 6.68 11.22 -6.28
N ASP A 375 7.98 11.39 -6.12
CA ASP A 375 8.63 12.71 -6.08
C ASP A 375 8.85 13.31 -7.49
N ARG A 376 9.39 12.50 -8.41
CA ARG A 376 9.88 12.94 -9.71
C ARG A 376 8.94 12.62 -10.87
N GLY A 377 7.91 11.79 -10.64
CA GLY A 377 6.98 11.32 -11.68
C GLY A 377 7.52 10.17 -12.55
N SER A 378 8.73 9.68 -12.27
CA SER A 378 9.38 8.58 -12.96
C SER A 378 10.32 7.83 -12.02
N ALA A 379 10.50 6.52 -12.26
CA ALA A 379 11.48 5.67 -11.60
C ALA A 379 12.45 5.14 -12.65
N ASP A 380 13.74 5.04 -12.33
CA ASP A 380 14.76 4.57 -13.26
C ASP A 380 15.04 3.05 -13.16
N PHE A 381 14.56 2.41 -12.08
CA PHE A 381 14.76 1.00 -11.74
C PHE A 381 16.23 0.65 -11.43
N LEU A 382 16.99 1.62 -10.93
CA LEU A 382 18.42 1.56 -10.63
C LEU A 382 18.71 1.93 -9.17
N VAL A 383 18.74 0.91 -8.30
CA VAL A 383 18.97 1.11 -6.87
C VAL A 383 20.37 1.63 -6.60
N GLY A 384 20.46 2.73 -5.86
CA GLY A 384 21.69 3.41 -5.47
C GLY A 384 22.35 4.20 -6.60
N ALA A 385 21.66 4.46 -7.71
CA ALA A 385 22.22 5.21 -8.83
C ALA A 385 22.76 6.59 -8.40
N ASP A 386 22.06 7.28 -7.50
CA ASP A 386 22.46 8.63 -7.05
C ASP A 386 23.73 8.65 -6.19
N ILE A 387 24.11 7.52 -5.58
CA ILE A 387 25.22 7.46 -4.60
C ILE A 387 26.47 6.73 -5.11
N VAL A 388 26.38 5.92 -6.18
CA VAL A 388 27.54 5.20 -6.73
C VAL A 388 28.49 6.16 -7.45
N LYS A 389 29.76 6.19 -7.05
CA LYS A 389 30.80 6.96 -7.73
C LYS A 389 31.23 6.28 -9.02
N ALA A 390 31.33 7.04 -10.11
CA ALA A 390 31.85 6.52 -11.38
C ALA A 390 33.28 5.93 -11.23
N SER A 391 34.09 6.48 -10.32
CA SER A 391 35.43 5.99 -10.00
C SER A 391 35.47 4.63 -9.33
N ALA A 392 34.34 4.14 -8.79
CA ALA A 392 34.26 2.86 -8.11
C ALA A 392 34.35 1.67 -9.09
N GLY A 393 34.00 1.88 -10.37
CA GLY A 393 34.05 0.83 -11.38
C GLY A 393 33.03 -0.30 -11.21
N ILE A 394 32.04 -0.15 -10.32
CA ILE A 394 30.99 -1.16 -10.06
C ILE A 394 29.75 -1.02 -10.97
N GLY A 395 29.75 -0.02 -11.85
CA GLY A 395 28.64 0.28 -12.75
C GLY A 395 27.94 1.60 -12.42
N GLN A 396 26.73 1.78 -12.96
CA GLN A 396 25.95 3.01 -12.80
C GLN A 396 25.17 3.07 -11.48
N ALA A 397 24.82 1.90 -10.94
CA ALA A 397 24.00 1.70 -9.75
C ALA A 397 24.46 0.45 -8.97
N LEU A 398 23.97 0.29 -7.74
CA LEU A 398 24.27 -0.85 -6.88
C LEU A 398 23.54 -2.11 -7.36
N ARG A 399 22.27 -1.99 -7.74
CA ARG A 399 21.44 -3.08 -8.30
C ARG A 399 20.61 -2.57 -9.49
N TYR A 400 20.22 -3.48 -10.38
CA TYR A 400 19.48 -3.18 -11.61
C TYR A 400 18.18 -3.98 -11.63
N MET A 401 17.06 -3.39 -11.24
CA MET A 401 15.85 -4.19 -10.99
C MET A 401 15.32 -4.89 -12.24
N CYS A 402 15.41 -4.25 -13.41
CA CYS A 402 14.96 -4.84 -14.67
C CYS A 402 15.93 -5.86 -15.28
N ASN A 403 17.19 -5.85 -14.85
CA ASN A 403 18.24 -6.78 -15.30
C ASN A 403 19.21 -7.11 -14.14
N PRO A 404 18.76 -7.84 -13.09
CA PRO A 404 19.51 -7.98 -11.85
C PRO A 404 20.95 -8.47 -12.03
N THR A 405 21.17 -9.45 -12.90
CA THR A 405 22.48 -10.05 -13.18
C THR A 405 23.54 -9.07 -13.67
N GLN A 406 23.15 -7.85 -14.04
CA GLN A 406 24.06 -6.79 -14.47
C GLN A 406 25.02 -6.30 -13.38
N ASP A 407 24.68 -6.47 -12.10
CA ASP A 407 25.60 -6.18 -10.99
C ASP A 407 26.69 -7.27 -10.80
N GLY A 408 26.58 -8.38 -11.52
CA GLY A 408 27.53 -9.50 -11.48
C GLY A 408 27.31 -10.49 -10.32
N GLY A 409 26.28 -10.31 -9.49
CA GLY A 409 25.99 -11.18 -8.34
C GLY A 409 24.52 -11.59 -8.18
N SER A 410 23.58 -10.70 -8.51
CA SER A 410 22.14 -10.93 -8.36
C SER A 410 21.61 -11.95 -9.37
N ILE A 411 20.56 -12.68 -8.96
CA ILE A 411 19.83 -13.61 -9.83
C ILE A 411 18.57 -12.94 -10.40
N ASP A 412 18.17 -13.34 -11.60
CA ASP A 412 16.98 -12.78 -12.26
C ASP A 412 15.84 -13.79 -12.46
N ASN A 413 16.04 -15.03 -11.98
CA ASN A 413 15.06 -16.10 -11.99
C ASN A 413 15.16 -16.95 -10.71
N ALA A 414 14.02 -17.39 -10.18
CA ALA A 414 13.97 -18.22 -8.98
C ALA A 414 14.65 -19.60 -9.17
N ALA A 415 14.81 -20.07 -10.41
CA ALA A 415 15.54 -21.31 -10.71
C ALA A 415 17.03 -21.24 -10.33
N ASP A 416 17.61 -20.05 -10.27
CA ASP A 416 19.03 -19.82 -9.93
C ASP A 416 19.25 -19.63 -8.42
N TYR A 417 18.17 -19.68 -7.63
CA TYR A 417 18.25 -19.56 -6.18
C TYR A 417 18.97 -20.75 -5.54
N ASN A 418 19.81 -20.46 -4.54
CA ASN A 418 20.37 -21.45 -3.64
C ASN A 418 20.34 -20.94 -2.19
N SER A 419 20.33 -21.85 -1.21
CA SER A 419 20.17 -21.50 0.21
C SER A 419 21.31 -20.67 0.80
N GLY A 420 22.48 -20.61 0.15
CA GLY A 420 23.63 -19.82 0.59
C GLY A 420 23.72 -18.44 -0.08
N LEU A 421 22.78 -18.11 -0.98
CA LEU A 421 22.78 -16.84 -1.70
C LEU A 421 22.44 -15.70 -0.73
N ASP A 422 23.22 -14.62 -0.80
CA ASP A 422 22.98 -13.43 -0.01
C ASP A 422 21.64 -12.77 -0.40
N VAL A 423 20.95 -12.19 0.58
CA VAL A 423 19.62 -11.61 0.40
C VAL A 423 19.62 -10.48 -0.63
N HIS A 424 20.69 -9.67 -0.69
CA HIS A 424 20.83 -8.56 -1.65
C HIS A 424 20.95 -9.05 -3.10
N TYR A 425 21.37 -10.31 -3.32
CA TYR A 425 21.45 -10.92 -4.65
C TYR A 425 20.18 -11.72 -4.99
N SER A 426 19.60 -12.38 -4.00
CA SER A 426 18.34 -13.11 -4.17
C SER A 426 17.12 -12.20 -4.37
N SER A 427 17.22 -10.94 -3.98
CA SER A 427 16.19 -9.90 -4.19
C SER A 427 15.90 -9.64 -5.68
N GLY A 428 16.87 -9.93 -6.56
CA GLY A 428 16.74 -9.76 -8.00
C GLY A 428 15.50 -10.41 -8.62
N VAL A 429 15.04 -11.55 -8.06
CA VAL A 429 13.80 -12.22 -8.50
C VAL A 429 12.59 -11.31 -8.34
N TYR A 430 12.41 -10.73 -7.15
CA TYR A 430 11.25 -9.88 -6.86
C TYR A 430 11.41 -8.47 -7.45
N ASN A 431 12.64 -7.95 -7.49
CA ASN A 431 12.97 -6.70 -8.19
C ASN A 431 12.56 -6.75 -9.67
N LYS A 432 12.92 -7.84 -10.36
CA LYS A 432 12.56 -8.01 -11.77
C LYS A 432 11.07 -8.23 -11.96
N SER A 433 10.41 -9.01 -11.09
CA SER A 433 8.94 -9.15 -11.16
C SER A 433 8.22 -7.80 -11.03
N PHE A 434 8.69 -6.92 -10.14
CA PHE A 434 8.15 -5.58 -10.00
C PHE A 434 8.39 -4.71 -11.23
N CYS A 435 9.62 -4.70 -11.78
CA CYS A 435 9.89 -3.95 -13.01
C CYS A 435 9.00 -4.42 -14.18
N LEU A 436 8.83 -5.73 -14.35
CA LEU A 436 7.96 -6.30 -15.39
C LEU A 436 6.50 -5.86 -15.18
N LEU A 437 5.99 -5.93 -13.95
CA LEU A 437 4.62 -5.50 -13.64
C LEU A 437 4.43 -4.01 -13.87
N ALA A 438 5.32 -3.16 -13.35
CA ALA A 438 5.23 -1.71 -13.46
C ALA A 438 5.30 -1.22 -14.92
N LYS A 439 5.95 -1.97 -15.81
CA LYS A 439 6.06 -1.68 -17.26
C LYS A 439 4.98 -2.36 -18.12
N THR A 440 4.09 -3.15 -17.52
CA THR A 440 2.98 -3.77 -18.25
C THR A 440 1.93 -2.71 -18.63
N SER A 441 1.31 -2.85 -19.81
CA SER A 441 0.27 -1.93 -20.26
C SER A 441 -0.88 -1.85 -19.24
N GLY A 442 -1.33 -0.63 -18.91
CA GLY A 442 -2.35 -0.40 -17.88
C GLY A 442 -1.83 -0.35 -16.44
N TRP A 443 -0.54 -0.67 -16.24
CA TRP A 443 0.17 -0.57 -14.97
C TRP A 443 1.12 0.63 -14.94
N ASN A 444 1.55 0.98 -13.73
CA ASN A 444 2.61 1.94 -13.45
C ASN A 444 3.23 1.60 -12.10
N VAL A 445 4.32 2.29 -11.73
CA VAL A 445 5.05 2.09 -10.47
C VAL A 445 4.12 2.19 -9.26
N LYS A 446 3.22 3.19 -9.22
CA LYS A 446 2.25 3.35 -8.13
C LYS A 446 1.36 2.11 -7.96
N LYS A 447 0.69 1.64 -9.01
CA LYS A 447 -0.20 0.46 -8.93
C LYS A 447 0.56 -0.79 -8.54
N ALA A 448 1.74 -1.01 -9.13
CA ALA A 448 2.60 -2.12 -8.78
C ALA A 448 3.01 -2.04 -7.30
N PHE A 449 3.43 -0.88 -6.81
CA PHE A 449 3.81 -0.72 -5.39
C PHE A 449 2.64 -1.03 -4.46
N GLN A 450 1.43 -0.55 -4.78
CA GLN A 450 0.23 -0.79 -3.97
C GLN A 450 -0.08 -2.28 -3.76
N VAL A 451 0.09 -3.13 -4.78
CA VAL A 451 -0.14 -4.57 -4.62
C VAL A 451 0.94 -5.25 -3.77
N TYR A 452 2.21 -4.86 -3.90
CA TYR A 452 3.29 -5.37 -3.04
C TYR A 452 3.15 -4.87 -1.60
N ALA A 453 2.77 -3.60 -1.39
CA ALA A 453 2.57 -3.01 -0.07
C ALA A 453 1.38 -3.66 0.67
N LEU A 454 0.29 -3.96 -0.03
CA LEU A 454 -0.83 -4.71 0.55
C LEU A 454 -0.46 -6.17 0.80
N ALA A 455 0.32 -6.80 -0.08
CA ALA A 455 0.83 -8.16 0.15
C ALA A 455 1.69 -8.23 1.42
N ASN A 456 2.63 -7.29 1.59
CA ASN A 456 3.44 -7.18 2.80
C ASN A 456 2.58 -6.91 4.05
N LYS A 457 1.57 -6.06 3.93
CA LYS A 457 0.68 -5.70 5.05
C LYS A 457 -0.22 -6.84 5.52
N ALA A 458 -0.74 -7.65 4.60
CA ALA A 458 -1.91 -8.51 4.89
C ALA A 458 -1.74 -9.99 4.52
N TYR A 459 -0.78 -10.34 3.66
CA TYR A 459 -0.71 -11.67 3.05
C TYR A 459 0.59 -12.42 3.33
N TRP A 460 1.72 -11.70 3.32
CA TRP A 460 3.01 -12.32 3.59
C TRP A 460 3.16 -12.67 5.06
N THR A 461 3.91 -13.73 5.30
CA THR A 461 4.30 -14.21 6.62
C THR A 461 5.81 -14.13 6.76
N ALA A 462 6.31 -14.19 7.99
CA ALA A 462 7.74 -14.11 8.28
C ALA A 462 8.60 -15.08 7.44
N SER A 463 8.08 -16.29 7.17
CA SER A 463 8.79 -17.34 6.43
C SER A 463 8.27 -17.54 5.00
N SER A 464 7.65 -16.52 4.38
CA SER A 464 7.14 -16.64 3.02
C SER A 464 8.26 -16.97 2.02
N THR A 465 8.01 -17.96 1.17
CA THR A 465 8.82 -18.30 -0.01
C THR A 465 8.45 -17.41 -1.19
N PHE A 466 9.30 -17.38 -2.22
CA PHE A 466 8.99 -16.66 -3.47
C PHE A 466 7.63 -17.05 -4.05
N ASN A 467 7.29 -18.33 -4.05
CA ASN A 467 6.02 -18.83 -4.58
C ASN A 467 4.82 -18.41 -3.71
N SER A 468 4.90 -18.57 -2.38
CA SER A 468 3.83 -18.12 -1.48
C SER A 468 3.69 -16.60 -1.43
N GLY A 469 4.78 -15.85 -1.64
CA GLY A 469 4.75 -14.39 -1.71
C GLY A 469 4.01 -13.89 -2.94
N ALA A 470 4.14 -14.58 -4.09
CA ALA A 470 3.42 -14.25 -5.31
C ALA A 470 1.90 -14.42 -5.12
N CYS A 471 1.46 -15.45 -4.38
CA CYS A 471 0.06 -15.61 -3.98
C CYS A 471 -0.49 -14.37 -3.26
N GLY A 472 0.31 -13.77 -2.37
CA GLY A 472 -0.07 -12.56 -1.66
C GLY A 472 -0.23 -11.34 -2.58
N VAL A 473 0.67 -11.18 -3.55
CA VAL A 473 0.60 -10.06 -4.52
C VAL A 473 -0.56 -10.26 -5.51
N GLU A 474 -0.82 -11.49 -5.95
CA GLU A 474 -1.99 -11.83 -6.76
C GLU A 474 -3.32 -11.54 -6.03
N SER A 475 -3.39 -11.89 -4.74
CA SER A 475 -4.56 -11.63 -3.89
C SER A 475 -4.75 -10.12 -3.68
N ALA A 476 -3.66 -9.40 -3.38
CA ALA A 476 -3.67 -7.96 -3.26
C ALA A 476 -4.14 -7.24 -4.53
N ALA A 477 -3.74 -7.72 -5.71
CA ALA A 477 -4.24 -7.19 -6.98
C ALA A 477 -5.75 -7.36 -7.12
N THR A 478 -6.28 -8.53 -6.73
CA THR A 478 -7.72 -8.82 -6.76
C THR A 478 -8.49 -7.88 -5.83
N ASP A 479 -8.03 -7.71 -4.59
CA ASP A 479 -8.67 -6.85 -3.59
C ASP A 479 -8.68 -5.38 -3.98
N LEU A 480 -7.62 -4.92 -4.66
CA LEU A 480 -7.50 -3.55 -5.15
C LEU A 480 -8.24 -3.34 -6.49
N GLY A 481 -8.86 -4.39 -7.06
CA GLY A 481 -9.57 -4.33 -8.33
C GLY A 481 -8.64 -4.16 -9.54
N TYR A 482 -7.41 -4.62 -9.45
CA TYR A 482 -6.40 -4.62 -10.52
C TYR A 482 -6.33 -5.96 -11.26
N ASP A 483 -5.71 -5.94 -12.45
CA ASP A 483 -5.60 -7.13 -13.30
C ASP A 483 -4.61 -8.16 -12.73
N LYS A 484 -5.13 -9.14 -12.00
CA LYS A 484 -4.35 -10.26 -11.46
C LYS A 484 -3.52 -11.00 -12.53
N ASN A 485 -3.97 -11.07 -13.79
CA ASN A 485 -3.22 -11.79 -14.83
C ASN A 485 -1.89 -11.12 -15.18
N ALA A 486 -1.82 -9.79 -15.11
CA ALA A 486 -0.56 -9.07 -15.27
C ALA A 486 0.45 -9.41 -14.17
N VAL A 487 -0.03 -9.59 -12.93
CA VAL A 487 0.81 -10.02 -11.80
C VAL A 487 1.33 -11.45 -12.02
N ILE A 488 0.45 -12.37 -12.42
CA ILE A 488 0.84 -13.75 -12.77
C ILE A 488 1.91 -13.75 -13.88
N ALA A 489 1.70 -12.99 -14.95
CA ALA A 489 2.64 -12.89 -16.05
C ALA A 489 4.02 -12.37 -15.61
N ALA A 490 4.04 -11.36 -14.73
CA ALA A 490 5.28 -10.79 -14.20
C ALA A 490 6.06 -11.80 -13.34
N PHE A 491 5.38 -12.56 -12.46
CA PHE A 491 6.04 -13.61 -11.67
C PHE A 491 6.49 -14.82 -12.50
N ASN A 492 5.69 -15.22 -13.49
CA ASN A 492 6.09 -16.26 -14.45
C ASN A 492 7.38 -15.86 -15.20
N GLY A 493 7.53 -14.57 -15.52
CA GLY A 493 8.74 -14.03 -16.17
C GLY A 493 10.02 -14.18 -15.35
N VAL A 494 9.92 -14.47 -14.04
CA VAL A 494 11.04 -14.71 -13.13
C VAL A 494 11.02 -16.11 -12.50
N GLY A 495 10.25 -17.04 -13.08
CA GLY A 495 10.21 -18.44 -12.63
C GLY A 495 9.49 -18.65 -11.28
N VAL A 496 8.66 -17.70 -10.86
CA VAL A 496 7.87 -17.79 -9.62
C VAL A 496 6.42 -18.08 -9.97
N THR A 497 5.80 -19.01 -9.25
CA THR A 497 4.40 -19.37 -9.43
C THR A 497 3.73 -19.55 -8.07
N CYS A 498 2.55 -18.94 -7.89
CA CYS A 498 1.73 -19.25 -6.73
C CYS A 498 1.25 -20.72 -6.81
N PRO A 499 1.55 -21.60 -5.83
CA PRO A 499 1.07 -22.98 -5.86
C PRO A 499 -0.46 -22.95 -5.68
N GLY A 500 -1.21 -23.42 -6.69
CA GLY A 500 -2.67 -23.25 -6.72
C GLY A 500 -3.14 -22.01 -7.48
N SER A 501 -2.31 -21.28 -8.23
CA SER A 501 -2.81 -20.30 -9.23
C SER A 501 -3.33 -20.95 -10.52
N GLY A 502 -3.38 -22.28 -10.56
CA GLY A 502 -4.61 -22.96 -11.01
C GLY A 502 -5.53 -23.14 -9.81
N GLY A 503 -6.39 -22.14 -9.53
CA GLY A 503 -7.46 -22.15 -8.51
C GLY A 503 -7.09 -22.54 -7.07
N ASP A 504 -6.93 -21.56 -6.16
CA ASP A 504 -6.70 -21.82 -4.73
C ASP A 504 -8.03 -22.17 -4.01
N PRO A 505 -8.09 -23.21 -3.16
CA PRO A 505 -9.28 -23.68 -2.48
C PRO A 505 -9.40 -22.99 -1.11
N GLY A 506 -10.21 -21.93 -1.01
CA GLY A 506 -10.36 -21.30 0.30
C GLY A 506 -11.27 -20.09 0.45
N ASN A 507 -11.78 -19.45 -0.60
CA ASN A 507 -12.97 -18.59 -0.53
C ASN A 507 -13.48 -18.24 -1.95
N GLY A 508 -14.46 -18.97 -2.46
CA GLY A 508 -15.53 -18.45 -3.34
C GLY A 508 -15.19 -17.85 -4.72
N GLY A 509 -13.98 -17.98 -5.26
CA GLY A 509 -13.65 -17.51 -6.61
C GLY A 509 -13.79 -18.61 -7.67
N THR A 510 -14.99 -18.84 -8.22
CA THR A 510 -15.16 -19.73 -9.38
C THR A 510 -14.48 -19.11 -10.61
N THR A 511 -13.57 -19.83 -11.28
CA THR A 511 -12.82 -19.32 -12.45
C THR A 511 -13.67 -19.41 -13.73
N GLU A 512 -13.84 -18.31 -14.47
CA GLU A 512 -14.56 -18.35 -15.76
C GLU A 512 -13.68 -18.95 -16.88
N LEU A 513 -14.19 -19.97 -17.57
CA LEU A 513 -13.58 -20.56 -18.76
C LEU A 513 -14.01 -19.80 -20.01
N GLN A 514 -13.05 -19.59 -20.90
CA GLN A 514 -13.32 -19.11 -22.27
C GLN A 514 -13.77 -20.28 -23.15
N ASN A 515 -14.72 -20.01 -24.05
CA ASN A 515 -15.26 -21.03 -24.95
C ASN A 515 -14.13 -21.66 -25.78
N ASN A 516 -14.02 -22.99 -25.72
CA ASN A 516 -13.03 -23.80 -26.42
C ASN A 516 -11.55 -23.56 -26.01
N VAL A 517 -11.29 -22.93 -24.86
CA VAL A 517 -9.93 -22.74 -24.33
C VAL A 517 -9.72 -23.62 -23.10
N GLY A 518 -8.64 -24.40 -23.08
CA GLY A 518 -8.28 -25.25 -21.94
C GLY A 518 -7.41 -24.53 -20.92
N VAL A 519 -7.73 -24.66 -19.64
CA VAL A 519 -6.87 -24.29 -18.51
C VAL A 519 -5.99 -25.49 -18.18
N THR A 520 -4.69 -25.39 -18.41
CA THR A 520 -3.72 -26.49 -18.22
C THR A 520 -3.01 -26.37 -16.88
N GLY A 521 -2.33 -27.45 -16.45
CA GLY A 521 -1.50 -27.43 -15.24
C GLY A 521 -2.30 -27.52 -13.93
N VAL A 522 -3.60 -27.85 -13.99
CA VAL A 522 -4.45 -27.93 -12.81
C VAL A 522 -4.00 -29.10 -11.94
N ALA A 523 -3.85 -28.83 -10.65
CA ALA A 523 -3.40 -29.79 -9.65
C ALA A 523 -4.24 -29.66 -8.37
N GLY A 524 -4.29 -30.72 -7.58
CA GLY A 524 -5.04 -30.73 -6.32
C GLY A 524 -4.63 -31.91 -5.44
N GLY A 525 -4.75 -31.74 -4.12
CA GLY A 525 -4.63 -32.82 -3.15
C GLY A 525 -5.85 -33.75 -3.15
N SER A 526 -5.76 -34.87 -2.43
CA SER A 526 -6.95 -35.71 -2.19
C SER A 526 -7.98 -34.91 -1.37
N GLY A 527 -9.24 -34.90 -1.84
CA GLY A 527 -10.33 -34.10 -1.31
C GLY A 527 -10.34 -32.63 -1.73
N ALA A 528 -9.36 -32.15 -2.49
CA ALA A 528 -9.32 -30.75 -2.94
C ALA A 528 -10.26 -30.51 -4.12
N ASP A 529 -10.87 -29.32 -4.16
CA ASP A 529 -11.77 -28.88 -5.23
C ASP A 529 -11.16 -27.72 -6.01
N ASN A 530 -11.26 -27.78 -7.34
CA ASN A 530 -11.00 -26.69 -8.25
C ASN A 530 -12.29 -26.31 -8.99
N ASP A 531 -12.76 -25.09 -8.82
CA ASP A 531 -14.08 -24.65 -9.30
C ASP A 531 -13.98 -23.66 -10.48
N TYR A 532 -14.72 -23.97 -11.55
CA TYR A 532 -14.81 -23.21 -12.78
C TYR A 532 -16.27 -22.97 -13.19
N PHE A 533 -16.52 -22.00 -14.07
CA PHE A 533 -17.80 -21.86 -14.76
C PHE A 533 -17.61 -21.42 -16.20
N ILE A 534 -18.57 -21.68 -17.07
CA ILE A 534 -18.66 -21.11 -18.40
C ILE A 534 -20.02 -20.43 -18.59
N THR A 535 -20.03 -19.22 -19.15
CA THR A 535 -21.25 -18.53 -19.52
C THR A 535 -21.67 -18.94 -20.94
N VAL A 536 -22.82 -19.61 -21.04
CA VAL A 536 -23.37 -20.07 -22.32
C VAL A 536 -24.43 -19.08 -22.81
N PRO A 537 -24.29 -18.52 -24.03
CA PRO A 537 -25.24 -17.58 -24.59
C PRO A 537 -26.52 -18.27 -25.05
N ALA A 538 -27.59 -17.48 -25.22
CA ALA A 538 -28.83 -17.96 -25.83
C ALA A 538 -28.60 -18.43 -27.27
N GLY A 539 -29.20 -19.57 -27.65
CA GLY A 539 -29.03 -20.16 -28.97
C GLY A 539 -27.77 -20.99 -29.16
N ALA A 540 -27.00 -21.22 -28.08
CA ALA A 540 -25.88 -22.15 -28.12
C ALA A 540 -26.35 -23.61 -28.20
N SER A 541 -25.52 -24.47 -28.81
CA SER A 541 -25.72 -25.91 -28.92
C SER A 541 -24.44 -26.65 -28.54
N ASN A 542 -24.56 -27.94 -28.21
CA ASN A 542 -23.43 -28.86 -28.00
C ASN A 542 -22.40 -28.37 -26.95
N LEU A 543 -22.86 -28.01 -25.75
CA LEU A 543 -21.94 -27.72 -24.65
C LEU A 543 -21.22 -29.01 -24.23
N VAL A 544 -19.89 -29.00 -24.18
CA VAL A 544 -19.05 -30.08 -23.65
C VAL A 544 -18.16 -29.48 -22.57
N MET A 545 -18.09 -30.12 -21.41
CA MET A 545 -17.21 -29.77 -20.29
C MET A 545 -16.37 -31.00 -19.98
N SER A 546 -15.05 -30.85 -19.92
CA SER A 546 -14.14 -32.00 -19.83
C SER A 546 -12.87 -31.71 -19.05
N ILE A 547 -12.30 -32.77 -18.48
CA ILE A 547 -10.93 -32.84 -17.97
C ILE A 547 -10.12 -33.88 -18.73
N SER A 548 -8.84 -33.60 -18.97
CA SER A 548 -7.92 -34.51 -19.64
C SER A 548 -6.46 -34.30 -19.22
N GLY A 549 -5.60 -35.30 -19.48
CA GLY A 549 -4.15 -35.21 -19.24
C GLY A 549 -3.74 -35.38 -17.77
N GLY A 550 -2.46 -35.09 -17.47
CA GLY A 550 -1.91 -35.15 -16.11
C GLY A 550 -1.72 -36.55 -15.54
N SER A 551 -1.47 -36.60 -14.23
CA SER A 551 -1.35 -37.81 -13.40
C SER A 551 -2.29 -37.72 -12.18
N GLY A 552 -2.51 -38.84 -11.49
CA GLY A 552 -3.44 -38.92 -10.36
C GLY A 552 -4.87 -39.28 -10.76
N ASP A 553 -5.83 -38.93 -9.90
CA ASP A 553 -7.26 -39.22 -10.09
C ASP A 553 -8.14 -38.03 -9.71
N ALA A 554 -8.55 -37.27 -10.73
CA ALA A 554 -9.47 -36.15 -10.64
C ALA A 554 -10.84 -36.52 -11.21
N ASP A 555 -11.90 -36.26 -10.44
CA ASP A 555 -13.31 -36.43 -10.81
C ASP A 555 -13.93 -35.10 -11.27
N LEU A 556 -14.75 -35.16 -12.32
CA LEU A 556 -15.51 -34.05 -12.89
C LEU A 556 -16.96 -34.04 -12.37
N TYR A 557 -17.40 -32.90 -11.86
CA TYR A 557 -18.79 -32.62 -11.54
C TYR A 557 -19.25 -31.36 -12.26
N THR A 558 -20.44 -31.37 -12.84
CA THR A 558 -20.99 -30.19 -13.53
C THR A 558 -22.43 -29.92 -13.11
N LYS A 559 -22.84 -28.65 -13.13
CA LYS A 559 -24.21 -28.23 -12.78
C LYS A 559 -24.59 -26.88 -13.42
N PHE A 560 -25.83 -26.76 -13.90
CA PHE A 560 -26.38 -25.51 -14.40
C PHE A 560 -26.90 -24.61 -13.27
N GLY A 561 -26.61 -23.31 -13.34
CA GLY A 561 -27.17 -22.27 -12.47
C GLY A 561 -26.61 -22.21 -11.04
N SER A 562 -25.86 -23.21 -10.58
CA SER A 562 -25.22 -23.22 -9.26
C SER A 562 -24.00 -24.15 -9.23
N ALA A 563 -23.09 -23.95 -8.28
CA ALA A 563 -21.92 -24.80 -8.11
C ALA A 563 -22.33 -26.24 -7.72
N PRO A 564 -21.77 -27.28 -8.38
CA PRO A 564 -22.00 -28.66 -7.98
C PRO A 564 -21.33 -28.95 -6.62
N THR A 565 -21.83 -29.96 -5.92
CA THR A 565 -21.15 -30.58 -4.78
C THR A 565 -20.97 -32.07 -5.07
N THR A 566 -20.19 -32.77 -4.25
CA THR A 566 -20.02 -34.23 -4.37
C THR A 566 -21.32 -35.03 -4.17
N SER A 567 -22.38 -34.39 -3.65
CA SER A 567 -23.71 -35.00 -3.44
C SER A 567 -24.85 -34.37 -4.26
N ASN A 568 -24.59 -33.26 -4.98
CA ASN A 568 -25.59 -32.55 -5.78
C ASN A 568 -24.94 -31.99 -7.06
N TYR A 569 -25.24 -32.62 -8.19
CA TYR A 569 -24.65 -32.34 -9.51
C TYR A 569 -25.65 -32.72 -10.62
N ASP A 570 -25.44 -32.20 -11.84
CA ASP A 570 -26.22 -32.59 -13.01
C ASP A 570 -25.52 -33.69 -13.81
N CYS A 571 -24.19 -33.69 -13.85
CA CYS A 571 -23.40 -34.76 -14.46
C CYS A 571 -22.10 -35.03 -13.70
N ARG A 572 -21.78 -36.33 -13.56
CA ARG A 572 -20.56 -36.88 -12.97
C ARG A 572 -20.21 -38.23 -13.65
N PRO A 573 -19.11 -38.36 -14.42
CA PRO A 573 -18.83 -39.53 -15.26
C PRO A 573 -18.39 -40.84 -14.58
N TRP A 574 -17.91 -40.82 -13.33
CA TRP A 574 -17.48 -42.02 -12.56
C TRP A 574 -16.37 -42.85 -13.23
N LYS A 575 -15.36 -42.20 -13.81
CA LYS A 575 -14.21 -42.87 -14.40
C LYS A 575 -13.00 -42.75 -13.48
N THR A 576 -12.16 -43.77 -13.52
CA THR A 576 -10.85 -43.71 -12.85
C THR A 576 -9.86 -42.94 -13.72
N GLY A 577 -9.14 -42.00 -13.13
CA GLY A 577 -8.16 -41.15 -13.79
C GLY A 577 -8.76 -39.88 -14.40
N ASN A 578 -7.90 -39.00 -14.90
CA ASN A 578 -8.27 -37.62 -15.21
C ASN A 578 -8.99 -37.37 -16.55
N SER A 579 -9.56 -38.40 -17.18
CA SER A 579 -10.16 -38.30 -18.54
C SER A 579 -11.68 -38.42 -18.49
N GLU A 580 -12.34 -37.31 -18.17
CA GLU A 580 -13.78 -37.25 -17.94
C GLU A 580 -14.46 -36.15 -18.74
N SER A 581 -15.72 -36.35 -19.14
CA SER A 581 -16.49 -35.33 -19.86
C SER A 581 -17.99 -35.43 -19.61
N CYS A 582 -18.64 -34.28 -19.63
CA CYS A 582 -20.08 -34.08 -19.53
C CYS A 582 -20.56 -33.22 -20.70
N SER A 583 -21.63 -33.64 -21.39
CA SER A 583 -22.17 -32.90 -22.54
C SER A 583 -23.65 -32.56 -22.38
N VAL A 584 -24.04 -31.40 -22.89
CA VAL A 584 -25.41 -30.89 -22.92
C VAL A 584 -25.72 -30.46 -24.35
N ALA A 585 -26.52 -31.27 -25.07
CA ALA A 585 -26.80 -31.06 -26.49
C ALA A 585 -27.52 -29.73 -26.78
N SER A 586 -28.43 -29.32 -25.89
CA SER A 586 -29.20 -28.07 -25.98
C SER A 586 -29.09 -27.30 -24.67
N PRO A 587 -27.97 -26.58 -24.43
CA PRO A 587 -27.76 -25.86 -23.18
C PRO A 587 -28.71 -24.66 -23.08
N SER A 588 -29.22 -24.43 -21.87
CA SER A 588 -29.94 -23.20 -21.54
C SER A 588 -28.96 -22.02 -21.44
N ALA A 589 -29.39 -20.82 -21.79
CA ALA A 589 -28.56 -19.63 -21.58
C ALA A 589 -28.29 -19.43 -20.09
N GLY A 590 -27.03 -19.23 -19.71
CA GLY A 590 -26.65 -19.04 -18.31
C GLY A 590 -25.32 -19.70 -17.95
N LYS A 591 -25.04 -19.78 -16.65
CA LYS A 591 -23.77 -20.31 -16.12
C LYS A 591 -23.85 -21.82 -15.93
N TYR A 592 -22.86 -22.52 -16.48
CA TYR A 592 -22.59 -23.92 -16.19
C TYR A 592 -21.34 -23.99 -15.32
N TYR A 593 -21.47 -24.53 -14.12
CA TYR A 593 -20.40 -24.69 -13.16
C TYR A 593 -19.75 -26.06 -13.32
N ILE A 594 -18.44 -26.09 -13.14
CA ILE A 594 -17.57 -27.25 -13.33
C ILE A 594 -16.69 -27.34 -12.08
N LYS A 595 -16.68 -28.49 -11.42
CA LYS A 595 -15.80 -28.79 -10.29
C LYS A 595 -14.90 -29.95 -10.67
N VAL A 596 -13.61 -29.78 -10.43
CA VAL A 596 -12.59 -30.82 -10.52
C VAL A 596 -12.21 -31.20 -9.09
N HIS A 597 -12.57 -32.40 -8.68
CA HIS A 597 -12.39 -32.90 -7.33
C HIS A 597 -11.29 -33.96 -7.31
N GLY A 598 -10.30 -33.82 -6.43
CA GLY A 598 -9.26 -34.83 -6.28
C GLY A 598 -9.76 -36.05 -5.51
N TYR A 599 -10.18 -37.12 -6.20
CA TYR A 599 -10.39 -38.41 -5.53
C TYR A 599 -9.08 -38.88 -4.88
N SER A 600 -7.98 -38.74 -5.63
CA SER A 600 -6.62 -38.76 -5.10
C SER A 600 -5.86 -37.50 -5.54
N SER A 601 -4.65 -37.29 -5.03
CA SER A 601 -3.82 -36.16 -5.47
C SER A 601 -3.56 -36.26 -6.98
N TYR A 602 -3.77 -35.15 -7.70
CA TYR A 602 -3.60 -35.08 -9.15
C TYR A 602 -2.78 -33.84 -9.54
N SER A 603 -2.16 -33.90 -10.71
CA SER A 603 -1.34 -32.80 -11.24
C SER A 603 -1.29 -32.80 -12.76
N GLY A 604 -1.19 -31.61 -13.36
CA GLY A 604 -1.06 -31.44 -14.81
C GLY A 604 -2.35 -31.67 -15.60
N VAL A 605 -3.52 -31.60 -14.95
CA VAL A 605 -4.83 -31.77 -15.60
C VAL A 605 -5.18 -30.53 -16.42
N THR A 606 -5.86 -30.73 -17.55
CA THR A 606 -6.43 -29.68 -18.38
C THR A 606 -7.94 -29.67 -18.25
N VAL A 607 -8.53 -28.52 -17.93
CA VAL A 607 -9.98 -28.30 -17.82
C VAL A 607 -10.43 -27.47 -19.02
N LYS A 608 -11.43 -27.94 -19.78
CA LYS A 608 -11.91 -27.26 -20.99
C LYS A 608 -13.44 -27.31 -21.05
N ALA A 609 -14.06 -26.23 -21.51
CA ALA A 609 -15.47 -26.20 -21.87
C ALA A 609 -15.68 -25.57 -23.26
N SER A 610 -16.55 -26.15 -24.08
CA SER A 610 -16.84 -25.69 -25.44
C SER A 610 -18.32 -25.77 -25.76
N TYR A 611 -18.86 -24.81 -26.52
CA TYR A 611 -20.20 -24.81 -27.08
C TYR A 611 -20.20 -24.16 -28.48
N SER A 612 -21.17 -24.52 -29.31
CA SER A 612 -21.42 -23.92 -30.62
C SER A 612 -22.45 -22.79 -30.50
N THR A 613 -22.36 -21.72 -31.29
CA THR A 613 -23.39 -20.66 -31.36
C THR A 613 -24.10 -20.75 -32.70
N GLY A 614 -25.39 -21.06 -32.70
CA GLY A 614 -26.16 -21.27 -33.94
C GLY A 614 -26.65 -19.95 -34.54
N GLY A 615 -26.09 -19.52 -35.68
CA GLY A 615 -26.62 -18.38 -36.43
C GLY A 615 -25.73 -17.83 -37.55
N GLY A 616 -25.58 -18.57 -38.66
CA GLY A 616 -25.37 -17.99 -39.99
C GLY A 616 -23.94 -17.66 -40.47
N SER A 617 -23.44 -18.53 -41.36
CA SER A 617 -22.55 -18.26 -42.49
C SER A 617 -21.03 -18.13 -42.24
N GLY A 618 -20.34 -19.25 -42.43
CA GLY A 618 -19.13 -19.31 -43.25
C GLY A 618 -17.84 -18.71 -42.67
N GLY A 619 -17.32 -19.33 -41.63
CA GLY A 619 -15.94 -19.15 -41.20
C GLY A 619 -15.53 -20.36 -40.37
N GLY A 620 -14.76 -21.28 -40.97
CA GLY A 620 -14.24 -22.44 -40.25
C GLY A 620 -13.48 -22.00 -38.99
N THR A 621 -13.68 -22.72 -37.89
CA THR A 621 -12.90 -22.48 -36.67
C THR A 621 -11.53 -23.10 -36.86
N THR A 622 -10.48 -22.27 -36.79
CA THR A 622 -9.09 -22.71 -36.84
C THR A 622 -8.48 -22.66 -35.44
N ASP A 623 -7.97 -23.80 -34.96
CA ASP A 623 -7.19 -23.94 -33.73
C ASP A 623 -5.75 -24.32 -34.08
N SER A 624 -4.76 -23.94 -33.28
CA SER A 624 -3.36 -24.28 -33.56
C SER A 624 -2.52 -24.43 -32.30
N VAL A 625 -1.59 -25.38 -32.31
CA VAL A 625 -0.66 -25.68 -31.23
C VAL A 625 0.77 -25.75 -31.77
N SER A 626 1.70 -25.09 -31.08
CA SER A 626 3.12 -25.21 -31.39
C SER A 626 3.65 -26.54 -30.85
N LEU A 627 4.33 -27.31 -31.71
CA LEU A 627 4.90 -28.59 -31.32
C LEU A 627 6.29 -28.39 -30.67
N PRO A 628 6.60 -29.10 -29.58
CA PRO A 628 7.94 -29.11 -29.02
C PRO A 628 8.93 -29.70 -30.03
N THR A 629 10.22 -29.39 -29.88
CA THR A 629 11.28 -30.03 -30.68
C THR A 629 11.26 -31.55 -30.48
N VAL A 630 11.16 -32.32 -31.57
CA VAL A 630 11.19 -33.80 -31.52
C VAL A 630 12.40 -34.30 -32.30
N THR A 631 13.20 -35.16 -31.69
CA THR A 631 14.41 -35.75 -32.30
C THR A 631 14.09 -36.88 -33.28
N SER A 632 14.92 -37.03 -34.32
CA SER A 632 14.72 -38.04 -35.37
C SER A 632 14.43 -39.44 -34.80
N GLY A 633 13.41 -40.09 -35.37
CA GLY A 633 12.92 -41.41 -34.97
C GLY A 633 11.81 -41.39 -33.92
N ASN A 634 11.65 -40.28 -33.17
CA ASN A 634 10.65 -40.15 -32.11
C ASN A 634 9.32 -39.53 -32.58
N TRP A 635 8.35 -39.55 -31.68
CA TRP A 635 7.00 -39.02 -31.90
C TRP A 635 6.72 -37.84 -30.97
N SER A 636 5.88 -36.92 -31.41
CA SER A 636 5.21 -35.97 -30.53
C SER A 636 4.30 -36.70 -29.54
N GLN A 637 3.84 -35.96 -28.53
CA GLN A 637 2.65 -36.35 -27.76
C GLN A 637 1.44 -36.58 -28.67
N THR A 638 0.43 -37.26 -28.14
CA THR A 638 -0.80 -37.54 -28.88
C THR A 638 -1.79 -36.40 -28.68
N TYR A 639 -2.25 -35.82 -29.78
CA TYR A 639 -3.35 -34.87 -29.79
C TYR A 639 -4.62 -35.59 -30.21
N THR A 640 -5.77 -35.13 -29.75
CA THR A 640 -7.05 -35.76 -30.08
C THR A 640 -8.09 -34.72 -30.39
N GLU A 641 -8.93 -34.99 -31.38
CA GLU A 641 -10.04 -34.14 -31.75
C GLU A 641 -11.27 -34.98 -32.04
N THR A 642 -12.46 -34.57 -31.60
CA THR A 642 -13.71 -35.30 -31.83
C THR A 642 -14.60 -34.57 -32.81
N VAL A 643 -14.62 -35.09 -34.04
CA VAL A 643 -15.34 -34.46 -35.16
C VAL A 643 -16.72 -35.09 -35.27
N GLN A 644 -17.75 -34.24 -35.25
CA GLN A 644 -19.14 -34.68 -35.39
C GLN A 644 -19.43 -35.17 -36.81
N ALA A 645 -20.46 -36.02 -36.92
CA ALA A 645 -20.92 -36.51 -38.21
C ALA A 645 -21.21 -35.34 -39.17
N GLY A 646 -20.74 -35.44 -40.41
CA GLY A 646 -21.01 -34.46 -41.47
C GLY A 646 -20.18 -33.17 -41.43
N HIS A 647 -19.32 -32.96 -40.43
CA HIS A 647 -18.43 -31.79 -40.38
C HIS A 647 -17.07 -32.10 -41.01
N THR A 648 -16.46 -31.13 -41.68
CA THR A 648 -15.16 -31.32 -42.33
C THR A 648 -14.05 -30.80 -41.45
N VAL A 649 -13.13 -31.67 -41.01
CA VAL A 649 -11.91 -31.24 -40.32
C VAL A 649 -10.71 -31.32 -41.24
N THR A 650 -9.78 -30.39 -41.13
CA THR A 650 -8.45 -30.45 -41.73
C THR A 650 -7.40 -30.30 -40.63
N PHE A 651 -6.59 -31.34 -40.42
CA PHE A 651 -5.38 -31.25 -39.61
C PHE A 651 -4.20 -30.94 -40.53
N ALA A 652 -3.41 -29.94 -40.21
CA ALA A 652 -2.25 -29.53 -40.98
C ALA A 652 -1.06 -29.24 -40.08
N ILE A 653 0.14 -29.62 -40.49
CA ILE A 653 1.37 -29.11 -39.89
C ILE A 653 2.01 -28.12 -40.85
N SER A 654 2.61 -27.06 -40.31
CA SER A 654 3.36 -26.08 -41.10
C SER A 654 4.45 -25.38 -40.30
N GLY A 655 5.40 -24.78 -41.03
CA GLY A 655 6.48 -23.99 -40.45
C GLY A 655 7.61 -24.83 -39.84
N GLY A 656 8.49 -24.18 -39.10
CA GLY A 656 9.63 -24.83 -38.45
C GLY A 656 10.75 -25.27 -39.39
N THR A 657 11.70 -26.02 -38.82
CA THR A 657 12.82 -26.67 -39.52
C THR A 657 12.73 -28.19 -39.35
N GLY A 658 13.46 -28.95 -40.17
CA GLY A 658 13.49 -30.42 -40.13
C GLY A 658 12.45 -31.08 -41.04
N ASP A 659 12.10 -32.34 -40.72
CA ASP A 659 11.17 -33.16 -41.50
C ASP A 659 10.17 -33.86 -40.57
N ALA A 660 9.02 -33.21 -40.39
CA ALA A 660 7.93 -33.65 -39.54
C ALA A 660 6.84 -34.34 -40.38
N ASP A 661 6.56 -35.61 -40.07
CA ASP A 661 5.51 -36.40 -40.74
C ASP A 661 4.22 -36.40 -39.89
N LEU A 662 3.10 -35.96 -40.45
CA LEU A 662 1.77 -36.00 -39.87
C LEU A 662 1.15 -37.39 -40.00
N TYR A 663 0.69 -37.93 -38.87
CA TYR A 663 -0.13 -39.13 -38.82
C TYR A 663 -1.44 -38.85 -38.10
N VAL A 664 -2.55 -39.21 -38.74
CA VAL A 664 -3.88 -39.10 -38.14
C VAL A 664 -4.59 -40.44 -38.24
N ARG A 665 -5.28 -40.86 -37.17
CA ARG A 665 -6.06 -42.10 -37.14
C ARG A 665 -7.37 -41.95 -36.36
N ALA A 666 -8.45 -42.46 -36.93
CA ALA A 666 -9.75 -42.55 -36.24
C ALA A 666 -9.73 -43.65 -35.16
N GLY A 667 -10.21 -43.33 -33.96
CA GLY A 667 -10.53 -44.27 -32.87
C GLY A 667 -9.35 -44.82 -32.06
N ALA A 668 -8.10 -44.62 -32.49
CA ALA A 668 -6.90 -45.01 -31.72
C ALA A 668 -5.67 -44.22 -32.19
N ALA A 669 -4.62 -44.18 -31.35
CA ALA A 669 -3.36 -43.55 -31.72
C ALA A 669 -2.74 -44.15 -33.00
N PRO A 670 -2.21 -43.33 -33.92
CA PRO A 670 -1.55 -43.80 -35.11
C PRO A 670 -0.19 -44.45 -34.80
N THR A 671 0.20 -45.41 -35.64
CA THR A 671 1.54 -46.02 -35.68
C THR A 671 2.13 -45.87 -37.08
N THR A 672 3.39 -46.29 -37.27
CA THR A 672 4.02 -46.31 -38.60
C THR A 672 3.32 -47.23 -39.59
N SER A 673 2.52 -48.20 -39.12
CA SER A 673 1.82 -49.20 -39.93
C SER A 673 0.30 -49.10 -39.87
N ALA A 674 -0.27 -48.28 -38.97
CA ALA A 674 -1.71 -48.11 -38.81
C ALA A 674 -2.08 -46.63 -38.67
N TYR A 675 -2.71 -46.08 -39.70
CA TYR A 675 -3.14 -44.68 -39.79
C TYR A 675 -4.37 -44.55 -40.71
N SER A 676 -5.15 -43.48 -40.52
CA SER A 676 -6.21 -43.08 -41.44
C SER A 676 -5.69 -42.12 -42.52
N CYS A 677 -4.66 -41.32 -42.21
CA CYS A 677 -3.98 -40.46 -43.17
C CYS A 677 -2.51 -40.26 -42.75
N ARG A 678 -1.64 -40.28 -43.76
CA ARG A 678 -0.21 -39.90 -43.69
C ARG A 678 0.19 -39.31 -45.06
N PRO A 679 0.48 -38.01 -45.18
CA PRO A 679 0.67 -37.36 -46.48
C PRO A 679 1.94 -37.70 -47.31
N TYR A 680 2.93 -38.45 -46.81
CA TYR A 680 4.13 -38.86 -47.57
C TYR A 680 4.87 -37.69 -48.28
N LYS A 681 4.93 -36.51 -47.65
CA LYS A 681 5.65 -35.36 -48.20
C LYS A 681 6.99 -35.19 -47.49
N THR A 682 7.94 -34.57 -48.17
CA THR A 682 9.21 -34.16 -47.57
C THR A 682 9.05 -32.77 -46.95
N GLY A 683 9.43 -32.63 -45.67
CA GLY A 683 9.36 -31.38 -44.92
C GLY A 683 8.08 -31.23 -44.10
N SER A 684 8.02 -30.20 -43.25
CA SER A 684 6.99 -30.05 -42.20
C SER A 684 5.64 -29.47 -42.66
N ASN A 685 5.31 -29.53 -43.95
CA ASN A 685 4.08 -28.98 -44.52
C ASN A 685 3.16 -30.10 -45.04
N GLU A 686 2.35 -30.67 -44.15
CA GLU A 686 1.49 -31.81 -44.44
C GLU A 686 0.05 -31.56 -43.96
N SER A 687 -0.94 -32.18 -44.60
CA SER A 687 -2.34 -32.03 -44.19
C SER A 687 -3.21 -33.25 -44.47
N CYS A 688 -4.20 -33.48 -43.61
CA CYS A 688 -5.16 -34.57 -43.65
C CYS A 688 -6.57 -34.01 -43.41
N THR A 689 -7.49 -34.25 -44.34
CA THR A 689 -8.88 -33.77 -44.26
C THR A 689 -9.85 -34.93 -44.14
N PHE A 690 -10.84 -34.81 -43.25
CA PHE A 690 -11.82 -35.84 -42.98
C PHE A 690 -13.24 -35.27 -42.87
N THR A 691 -14.24 -36.10 -43.16
CA THR A 691 -15.66 -35.78 -42.94
C THR A 691 -16.36 -37.06 -42.49
N PRO A 692 -16.40 -37.34 -41.18
CA PRO A 692 -16.88 -38.63 -40.70
C PRO A 692 -18.41 -38.72 -40.83
N SER A 693 -18.92 -39.93 -41.07
CA SER A 693 -20.38 -40.20 -41.13
C SER A 693 -21.01 -40.43 -39.75
N ALA A 694 -20.19 -40.57 -38.71
CA ALA A 694 -20.59 -40.67 -37.30
C ALA A 694 -19.60 -39.86 -36.45
N SER A 695 -19.99 -39.40 -35.26
CA SER A 695 -19.07 -38.70 -34.35
C SER A 695 -17.82 -39.55 -34.09
N THR A 696 -16.65 -39.06 -34.49
CA THR A 696 -15.40 -39.83 -34.53
C THR A 696 -14.27 -39.04 -33.88
N THR A 697 -13.58 -39.65 -32.91
CA THR A 697 -12.35 -39.10 -32.35
C THR A 697 -11.15 -39.47 -33.22
N TYR A 698 -10.45 -38.46 -33.73
CA TYR A 698 -9.18 -38.59 -34.42
C TYR A 698 -8.03 -38.40 -33.44
N TYR A 699 -7.03 -39.27 -33.54
CA TYR A 699 -5.77 -39.18 -32.81
C TYR A 699 -4.69 -38.72 -33.78
N ILE A 700 -3.98 -37.65 -33.42
CA ILE A 700 -2.96 -37.00 -34.22
C ILE A 700 -1.61 -37.15 -33.53
N LYS A 701 -0.61 -37.64 -34.26
CA LYS A 701 0.79 -37.64 -33.83
C LYS A 701 1.67 -37.18 -34.98
N VAL A 702 2.76 -36.51 -34.64
CA VAL A 702 3.76 -36.06 -35.60
C VAL A 702 5.06 -36.82 -35.34
N ARG A 703 5.61 -37.47 -36.36
CA ARG A 703 6.84 -38.23 -36.26
C ARG A 703 7.99 -37.41 -36.83
N ALA A 704 9.11 -37.37 -36.12
CA ALA A 704 10.32 -36.74 -36.64
C ALA A 704 11.05 -37.73 -37.58
N TYR A 705 10.88 -37.56 -38.89
CA TYR A 705 11.75 -38.27 -39.86
C TYR A 705 13.18 -37.72 -39.75
N GLN A 706 13.30 -36.40 -39.72
CA GLN A 706 14.46 -35.68 -39.19
C GLN A 706 14.04 -34.86 -37.97
N THR A 707 14.99 -34.53 -37.09
CA THR A 707 14.71 -33.67 -35.93
C THR A 707 14.05 -32.38 -36.39
N PHE A 708 12.87 -32.06 -35.86
CA PHE A 708 12.14 -30.84 -36.20
C PHE A 708 11.97 -29.92 -34.99
N SER A 709 11.87 -28.62 -35.25
CA SER A 709 11.64 -27.58 -34.23
C SER A 709 10.81 -26.44 -34.82
N GLY A 710 9.94 -25.82 -34.02
CA GLY A 710 9.10 -24.69 -34.44
C GLY A 710 7.97 -25.05 -35.40
N VAL A 711 7.58 -26.33 -35.48
CA VAL A 711 6.45 -26.79 -36.31
C VAL A 711 5.14 -26.52 -35.59
N THR A 712 4.12 -26.05 -36.30
CA THR A 712 2.77 -25.79 -35.75
C THR A 712 1.77 -26.78 -36.31
N LEU A 713 1.02 -27.46 -35.44
CA LEU A 713 -0.15 -28.26 -35.80
C LEU A 713 -1.38 -27.37 -35.76
N THR A 714 -2.09 -27.26 -36.87
CA THR A 714 -3.30 -26.48 -37.07
C THR A 714 -4.45 -27.43 -37.35
N GLU A 715 -5.60 -27.15 -36.78
CA GLU A 715 -6.86 -27.79 -37.09
C GLU A 715 -7.81 -26.74 -37.65
N THR A 716 -8.51 -27.06 -38.74
CA THR A 716 -9.60 -26.25 -39.27
C THR A 716 -10.86 -27.10 -39.36
N LEU A 717 -11.87 -26.77 -38.55
CA LEU A 717 -13.20 -27.35 -38.60
C LEU A 717 -14.11 -26.46 -39.46
N ASN A 718 -14.72 -27.03 -40.49
CA ASN A 718 -15.65 -26.39 -41.41
C ASN A 718 -17.04 -27.03 -41.34
#